data_AF-A0A956IHH1-F1
#
_entry.id   AF-A0A956IHH1-F1
#
_cell.length_a   1.000
_cell.length_b   1.000
_cell.length_c   1.000
_cell.angle_alpha   90.00
_cell.angle_beta   90.00
_cell.angle_gamma   90.00
#
_symmetry.space_group_name_H-M   'P 1'
#
loop_
_entity.id
_entity.type
_entity.pdbx_description
1 polymer ?
#
loop_
_entity_poly.entity_id
_entity_poly.type
_entity_poly.pdbx_seq_one_letter_code
_entity_poly.pdbx_strand_id
1 'polypeptide(L)'
;GVPEIVGITENDGIAIYDNTGQLISESGNQSLGGANPAPALANLDFVGFAEIIVGRHVFTLEKDVNGALVLLDLFEGAKNHGVNGQGPVSCVADITGDARPEIVAGTTAYRMPTPPAGATKQSDCTGMETMPEEIAFCQGNLVEVWDGNTVNGNALPTSNAEGFCAIADVLGQDQTIAPSPQNPLDDQPEVIVVANGNVYILNGQDGTLQRNLNPSEGARGGPPNVDDFDGDGFPEIGTAYSTAYVVFDLQDPVAECPAWTNVPNNDNQSCAAVNTPRTPPMVNCMSDLDCSSVTPGTVCNEQTGACVCLHNSWRRKTEDDSSRVTGSSVFDFNGDGAAEVIYNDECRFRIYDGLDCSVYMNEPSESRTRIEYPVVVDVDNDGNAEIVFATTNESGFCSENLDSQYNNGIEVWGDASDFWVSARRIWNQHAYNVTNVTEAGGIPQHAPEHWQQYAGREYNIFRSNPRTLGIAPDLLVEAVQVTSPGSGCGMLSTDLVITAEIKNQGDLRVGPGVEIGFSGFWNAGAITEPLYADNMMTPLVFTLQTSLEPGKSIFISVPYDALNNSPMTVPDEITVYADQTDQARECDEANNETTIPVLAGAMEPDLRVELGTPNTVPTCPTIPTTVFNDGSAAANNVVVRYYSGNPAQGGMALHDELLQSPVPAGGQVSFDAVIPSFPQGLQITVWAVVDPDDAIAECNDGNNADAADAPVQCGGVN
;
A
#
# COMPACT_ATOMS: atom_id res chain seq x y z
N GLY A 1 -8.93 -14.17 -0.28
CA GLY A 1 -9.03 -12.71 -0.44
C GLY A 1 -9.24 -12.00 0.88
N VAL A 2 -9.57 -12.72 1.94
CA VAL A 2 -9.51 -12.25 3.32
C VAL A 2 -8.60 -13.25 4.03
N PRO A 3 -7.50 -12.81 4.68
CA PRO A 3 -6.53 -13.73 5.28
C PRO A 3 -7.04 -14.32 6.60
N GLU A 4 -6.70 -15.58 6.86
CA GLU A 4 -6.77 -16.17 8.20
C GLU A 4 -5.57 -15.72 9.05
N ILE A 5 -5.70 -15.85 10.38
CA ILE A 5 -4.64 -15.50 11.34
C ILE A 5 -4.10 -16.78 11.98
N VAL A 6 -2.79 -16.96 11.93
CA VAL A 6 -2.09 -18.07 12.60
C VAL A 6 -1.43 -17.53 13.86
N GLY A 7 -1.79 -18.12 15.01
CA GLY A 7 -1.23 -17.79 16.31
C GLY A 7 -0.67 -19.01 17.01
N ILE A 8 0.29 -18.79 17.90
CA ILE A 8 0.82 -19.82 18.79
C ILE A 8 0.14 -19.71 20.15
N THR A 9 -0.34 -20.83 20.68
CA THR A 9 -1.01 -20.89 21.98
C THR A 9 0.00 -21.04 23.11
N GLU A 10 -0.41 -20.72 24.34
CA GLU A 10 0.46 -20.81 25.53
C GLU A 10 0.99 -22.23 25.83
N ASN A 11 0.40 -23.26 25.22
CA ASN A 11 0.82 -24.65 25.37
C ASN A 11 1.59 -25.18 24.16
N ASP A 12 2.21 -24.29 23.38
CA ASP A 12 2.91 -24.58 22.13
C ASP A 12 2.01 -25.24 21.06
N GLY A 13 0.73 -24.91 21.05
CA GLY A 13 -0.20 -25.29 19.99
C GLY A 13 -0.23 -24.25 18.86
N ILE A 14 -0.75 -24.64 17.70
CA ILE A 14 -1.05 -23.73 16.58
C ILE A 14 -2.56 -23.51 16.56
N ALA A 15 -2.99 -22.25 16.61
CA ALA A 15 -4.37 -21.85 16.46
C ALA A 15 -4.55 -21.08 15.15
N ILE A 16 -5.60 -21.41 14.41
CA ILE A 16 -6.02 -20.72 13.20
C ILE A 16 -7.32 -20.00 13.50
N TYR A 17 -7.34 -18.70 13.29
CA TYR A 17 -8.51 -17.85 13.45
C TYR A 17 -8.95 -17.31 12.08
N ASP A 18 -10.23 -16.98 11.95
CA ASP A 18 -10.67 -16.14 10.86
C ASP A 18 -10.22 -14.69 11.07
N ASN A 19 -10.47 -13.84 10.08
CA ASN A 19 -10.10 -12.42 10.11
C ASN A 19 -10.88 -11.59 11.15
N THR A 20 -11.84 -12.17 11.84
CA THR A 20 -12.58 -11.53 12.95
C THR A 20 -12.05 -11.98 14.32
N GLY A 21 -11.07 -12.89 14.33
CA GLY A 21 -10.51 -13.48 15.54
C GLY A 21 -11.31 -14.67 16.08
N GLN A 22 -12.25 -15.23 15.31
CA GLN A 22 -12.95 -16.46 15.71
C GLN A 22 -12.06 -17.67 15.43
N LEU A 23 -11.89 -18.54 16.43
CA LEU A 23 -11.13 -19.78 16.29
C LEU A 23 -11.79 -20.73 15.26
N ILE A 24 -11.01 -21.11 14.25
CA ILE A 24 -11.38 -22.11 13.22
C ILE A 24 -10.88 -23.49 13.64
N SER A 25 -9.59 -23.60 13.96
CA SER A 25 -8.96 -24.86 14.35
C SER A 25 -7.79 -24.63 15.30
N GLU A 26 -7.46 -25.64 16.10
CA GLU A 26 -6.32 -25.62 17.00
C GLU A 26 -5.64 -26.99 17.01
N SER A 27 -4.31 -27.01 17.04
CA SER A 27 -3.54 -28.23 17.23
C SER A 27 -3.61 -28.72 18.68
N GLY A 28 -3.26 -29.99 18.91
CA GLY A 28 -2.91 -30.42 20.26
C GLY A 28 -1.60 -29.79 20.73
N ASN A 29 -1.29 -29.94 22.02
CA ASN A 29 0.00 -29.54 22.58
C ASN A 29 1.14 -30.32 21.91
N GLN A 30 2.09 -29.60 21.34
CA GLN A 30 3.28 -30.17 20.71
C GLN A 30 4.46 -29.25 21.00
N SER A 31 5.65 -29.80 21.23
CA SER A 31 6.81 -28.94 21.50
C SER A 31 7.24 -28.26 20.20
N LEU A 32 7.04 -26.95 20.07
CA LEU A 32 7.47 -26.17 18.90
C LEU A 32 8.96 -25.79 18.93
N GLY A 33 9.71 -26.26 19.93
CA GLY A 33 11.17 -26.20 19.95
C GLY A 33 11.79 -25.08 20.78
N GLY A 34 10.99 -24.20 21.39
CA GLY A 34 11.52 -23.12 22.24
C GLY A 34 10.43 -22.21 22.79
N ALA A 35 10.86 -21.20 23.55
CA ALA A 35 9.96 -20.17 24.08
C ALA A 35 9.78 -19.04 23.06
N ASN A 36 8.53 -18.62 22.85
CA ASN A 36 8.14 -17.58 21.87
C ASN A 36 8.41 -18.00 20.41
N PRO A 37 7.88 -19.15 19.96
CA PRO A 37 7.95 -19.54 18.55
C PRO A 37 7.31 -18.49 17.64
N ALA A 38 7.99 -18.16 16.53
CA ALA A 38 7.48 -17.27 15.50
C ALA A 38 7.03 -18.08 14.28
N PRO A 39 5.72 -18.15 13.96
CA PRO A 39 5.26 -18.81 12.75
C PRO A 39 5.64 -18.01 11.51
N ALA A 40 5.99 -18.73 10.44
CA ALA A 40 6.14 -18.22 9.08
C ALA A 40 5.15 -18.96 8.17
N LEU A 41 4.74 -18.30 7.09
CA LEU A 41 3.81 -18.85 6.10
C LEU A 41 4.50 -18.85 4.74
N ALA A 42 4.54 -20.01 4.09
CA ALA A 42 5.09 -20.16 2.74
C ALA A 42 4.45 -21.36 2.06
N ASN A 43 4.31 -21.29 0.74
CA ASN A 43 3.90 -22.45 -0.04
C ASN A 43 5.15 -23.23 -0.46
N LEU A 44 5.43 -24.34 0.23
CA LEU A 44 6.65 -25.13 0.10
C LEU A 44 6.54 -26.23 -0.95
N ASP A 45 5.32 -26.65 -1.29
CA ASP A 45 5.05 -27.70 -2.27
C ASP A 45 4.40 -27.18 -3.57
N PHE A 46 4.09 -25.88 -3.61
CA PHE A 46 3.41 -25.13 -4.68
C PHE A 46 1.99 -25.58 -4.98
N VAL A 47 1.33 -26.26 -4.03
CA VAL A 47 0.00 -26.81 -4.18
C VAL A 47 -0.89 -26.37 -3.03
N GLY A 48 -2.13 -26.00 -3.35
CA GLY A 48 -3.14 -25.76 -2.31
C GLY A 48 -2.82 -24.56 -1.40
N PHE A 49 -2.92 -24.80 -0.09
CA PHE A 49 -2.72 -23.77 0.93
C PHE A 49 -1.23 -23.59 1.22
N ALA A 50 -0.84 -22.42 1.75
CA ALA A 50 0.49 -22.28 2.30
C ALA A 50 0.63 -23.11 3.58
N GLU A 51 1.82 -23.68 3.79
CA GLU A 51 2.17 -24.36 5.03
C GLU A 51 2.43 -23.37 6.16
N ILE A 52 2.27 -23.85 7.39
CA ILE A 52 2.70 -23.15 8.60
C ILE A 52 4.06 -23.70 9.02
N ILE A 53 5.06 -22.84 9.11
CA ILE A 53 6.43 -23.20 9.48
C ILE A 53 6.73 -22.62 10.86
N VAL A 54 7.26 -23.45 11.77
CA VAL A 54 7.73 -23.01 13.09
C VAL A 54 9.09 -23.65 13.36
N GLY A 55 10.15 -22.91 13.11
CA GLY A 55 11.52 -23.41 13.20
C GLY A 55 11.75 -24.53 12.18
N ARG A 56 11.91 -25.77 12.67
CA ARG A 56 12.07 -26.97 11.84
C ARG A 56 10.80 -27.81 11.67
N HIS A 57 9.65 -27.29 12.11
CA HIS A 57 8.35 -27.98 11.98
C HIS A 57 7.54 -27.35 10.85
N VAL A 58 6.91 -28.17 10.03
CA VAL A 58 6.04 -27.75 8.92
C VAL A 58 4.70 -28.44 9.06
N PHE A 59 3.63 -27.67 9.00
CA PHE A 59 2.26 -28.17 9.06
C PHE A 59 1.55 -27.90 7.75
N THR A 60 1.03 -28.96 7.13
CA THR A 60 0.17 -28.85 5.96
C THR A 60 -1.28 -28.65 6.37
N LEU A 61 -2.10 -28.11 5.46
CA LEU A 61 -3.48 -27.75 5.72
C LEU A 61 -4.42 -28.41 4.71
N GLU A 62 -5.62 -28.81 5.16
CA GLU A 62 -6.73 -29.14 4.27
C GLU A 62 -8.04 -28.51 4.76
N LYS A 63 -9.09 -28.61 3.95
CA LYS A 63 -10.45 -28.32 4.40
C LYS A 63 -11.13 -29.60 4.86
N ASP A 64 -11.76 -29.56 6.02
CA ASP A 64 -12.58 -30.64 6.52
C ASP A 64 -13.89 -30.79 5.72
N VAL A 65 -14.72 -31.77 6.09
CA VAL A 65 -16.02 -32.03 5.44
C VAL A 65 -17.01 -30.86 5.54
N ASN A 66 -16.79 -29.94 6.46
CA ASN A 66 -17.61 -28.73 6.67
C ASN A 66 -17.00 -27.50 5.98
N GLY A 67 -15.83 -27.64 5.35
CA GLY A 67 -15.10 -26.56 4.68
C GLY A 67 -14.21 -25.72 5.60
N ALA A 68 -14.05 -26.10 6.87
CA ALA A 68 -13.16 -25.44 7.82
C ALA A 68 -11.71 -25.85 7.58
N LEU A 69 -10.78 -24.90 7.68
CA LEU A 69 -9.35 -25.16 7.55
C LEU A 69 -8.86 -25.96 8.77
N VAL A 70 -8.12 -27.04 8.55
CA VAL A 70 -7.58 -27.91 9.60
C VAL A 70 -6.15 -28.31 9.29
N LEU A 71 -5.36 -28.53 10.35
CA LEU A 71 -4.02 -29.11 10.27
C LEU A 71 -4.10 -30.56 9.84
N LEU A 72 -3.25 -30.94 8.89
CA LEU A 72 -3.27 -32.25 8.24
C LEU A 72 -2.08 -33.11 8.66
N ASP A 73 -0.89 -32.78 8.17
CA ASP A 73 0.35 -33.52 8.44
C ASP A 73 1.38 -32.61 9.12
N LEU A 74 2.30 -33.23 9.88
CA LEU A 74 3.47 -32.59 10.49
C LEU A 74 4.73 -33.19 9.86
N PHE A 75 5.64 -32.31 9.43
CA PHE A 75 6.99 -32.67 9.01
C PHE A 75 8.01 -32.01 9.95
N GLU A 76 9.04 -32.76 10.35
CA GLU A 76 10.06 -32.30 11.31
C GLU A 76 11.48 -32.47 10.76
N GLY A 77 12.33 -31.46 10.95
CA GLY A 77 13.77 -31.53 10.71
C GLY A 77 14.55 -32.20 11.84
N ALA A 78 15.71 -32.79 11.55
CA ALA A 78 16.46 -33.57 12.54
C ALA A 78 17.49 -32.78 13.38
N LYS A 79 17.93 -31.61 12.92
CA LYS A 79 19.03 -30.82 13.50
C LYS A 79 18.55 -29.49 14.07
N ASN A 80 19.13 -28.37 13.67
CA ASN A 80 18.88 -27.07 14.27
C ASN A 80 17.43 -26.61 14.04
N HIS A 81 16.93 -25.74 14.91
CA HIS A 81 15.56 -25.21 14.85
C HIS A 81 15.45 -23.68 14.90
N GLY A 82 16.54 -22.92 15.05
CA GLY A 82 16.55 -21.45 14.98
C GLY A 82 16.33 -20.76 16.33
N VAL A 83 16.97 -21.24 17.40
CA VAL A 83 16.75 -20.75 18.78
C VAL A 83 17.99 -20.05 19.35
N ASN A 84 17.91 -18.75 19.67
CA ASN A 84 19.00 -18.05 20.36
C ASN A 84 18.72 -17.85 21.86
N GLY A 85 18.17 -18.88 22.52
CA GLY A 85 17.62 -18.80 23.88
C GLY A 85 16.14 -18.38 23.93
N GLN A 86 15.63 -17.84 22.82
CA GLN A 86 14.21 -17.66 22.50
C GLN A 86 13.99 -18.06 21.03
N GLY A 87 12.73 -18.11 20.60
CA GLY A 87 12.31 -18.62 19.29
C GLY A 87 11.68 -20.02 19.42
N PRO A 88 11.62 -20.79 18.32
CA PRO A 88 12.38 -20.60 17.08
C PRO A 88 11.89 -19.48 16.16
N VAL A 89 12.79 -18.98 15.31
CA VAL A 89 12.49 -18.14 14.13
C VAL A 89 13.09 -18.83 12.90
N SER A 90 12.26 -19.04 11.87
CA SER A 90 12.67 -19.63 10.59
C SER A 90 12.54 -18.63 9.44
N CYS A 91 13.48 -18.67 8.51
CA CYS A 91 13.44 -17.90 7.26
C CYS A 91 13.18 -18.85 6.11
N VAL A 92 12.39 -18.42 5.12
CA VAL A 92 11.97 -19.29 4.02
C VAL A 92 12.21 -18.59 2.69
N ALA A 93 12.96 -19.24 1.80
CA ALA A 93 13.19 -18.82 0.41
C ALA A 93 13.84 -19.95 -0.40
N ASP A 94 13.79 -19.89 -1.73
CA ASP A 94 14.55 -20.78 -2.62
C ASP A 94 16.02 -20.36 -2.69
N ILE A 95 16.80 -20.72 -1.67
CA ILE A 95 18.21 -20.29 -1.54
C ILE A 95 19.17 -21.09 -2.43
N THR A 96 18.72 -22.22 -2.96
CA THR A 96 19.50 -23.06 -3.87
C THR A 96 19.21 -22.79 -5.36
N GLY A 97 18.14 -22.07 -5.67
CA GLY A 97 17.74 -21.70 -7.03
C GLY A 97 17.18 -22.88 -7.83
N ASP A 98 16.64 -23.90 -7.16
CA ASP A 98 16.10 -25.10 -7.80
C ASP A 98 14.57 -25.13 -7.88
N ALA A 99 13.95 -23.97 -7.68
CA ALA A 99 12.52 -23.77 -7.58
C ALA A 99 11.88 -24.62 -6.47
N ARG A 100 12.55 -24.82 -5.34
CA ARG A 100 11.93 -25.41 -4.15
C ARG A 100 12.38 -24.61 -2.92
N PRO A 101 11.47 -24.02 -2.14
CA PRO A 101 11.88 -23.19 -1.02
C PRO A 101 12.54 -24.03 0.09
N GLU A 102 13.62 -23.49 0.64
CA GLU A 102 14.28 -23.97 1.84
C GLU A 102 13.72 -23.28 3.08
N ILE A 103 13.77 -24.00 4.20
CA ILE A 103 13.55 -23.48 5.54
C ILE A 103 14.91 -23.40 6.23
N VAL A 104 15.35 -22.18 6.51
CA VAL A 104 16.54 -21.91 7.32
C VAL A 104 16.13 -21.85 8.79
N ALA A 105 16.72 -22.73 9.59
CA ALA A 105 16.50 -22.79 11.03
C ALA A 105 17.86 -22.88 11.75
N GLY A 106 18.37 -21.73 12.21
CA GLY A 106 19.76 -21.61 12.65
C GLY A 106 20.72 -21.80 11.47
N THR A 107 21.72 -22.64 11.62
CA THR A 107 22.70 -22.95 10.55
C THR A 107 22.37 -24.22 9.77
N THR A 108 21.10 -24.61 9.69
CA THR A 108 20.65 -25.74 8.86
C THR A 108 19.56 -25.28 7.90
N ALA A 109 19.66 -25.70 6.64
CA ALA A 109 18.61 -25.57 5.65
C ALA A 109 17.89 -26.90 5.44
N TYR A 110 16.56 -26.85 5.48
CA TYR A 110 15.68 -27.97 5.22
C TYR A 110 14.82 -27.72 4.00
N ARG A 111 14.25 -28.78 3.44
CA ARG A 111 13.26 -28.70 2.37
C ARG A 111 12.12 -29.69 2.58
N MET A 112 10.96 -29.32 2.07
CA MET A 112 9.81 -30.21 1.97
C MET A 112 10.11 -31.41 1.06
N PRO A 113 9.95 -32.67 1.53
CA PRO A 113 10.22 -33.85 0.73
C PRO A 113 9.22 -34.01 -0.43
N THR A 114 9.69 -34.57 -1.54
CA THR A 114 8.83 -34.94 -2.68
C THR A 114 7.88 -36.09 -2.29
N PRO A 115 6.55 -35.93 -2.44
CA PRO A 115 5.59 -36.99 -2.13
C PRO A 115 5.63 -38.13 -3.17
N PRO A 116 5.22 -39.36 -2.80
CA PRO A 116 4.94 -40.42 -3.76
C PRO A 116 3.92 -40.00 -4.80
N ALA A 117 4.00 -40.56 -6.01
CA ALA A 117 3.08 -40.22 -7.09
C ALA A 117 1.60 -40.42 -6.69
N GLY A 118 0.84 -39.33 -6.66
CA GLY A 118 -0.58 -39.31 -6.31
C GLY A 118 -0.89 -39.20 -4.81
N ALA A 119 0.13 -39.18 -3.95
CA ALA A 119 -0.04 -38.85 -2.54
C ALA A 119 -0.13 -37.33 -2.36
N THR A 120 -1.08 -36.90 -1.55
CA THR A 120 -1.29 -35.50 -1.14
C THR A 120 -1.14 -35.32 0.36
N LYS A 121 -1.13 -36.43 1.11
CA LYS A 121 -0.94 -36.48 2.56
C LYS A 121 -0.24 -37.75 2.99
N GLN A 122 0.36 -37.76 4.18
CA GLN A 122 1.11 -38.92 4.69
C GLN A 122 0.24 -40.18 4.75
N SER A 123 -1.05 -40.03 5.05
CA SER A 123 -1.99 -41.16 5.08
C SER A 123 -2.27 -41.82 3.72
N ASP A 124 -1.88 -41.20 2.60
CA ASP A 124 -1.96 -41.79 1.27
C ASP A 124 -0.82 -42.79 0.99
N CYS A 125 0.22 -42.80 1.83
CA CYS A 125 1.39 -43.65 1.65
C CYS A 125 1.07 -45.14 1.83
N THR A 126 1.78 -45.96 1.05
CA THR A 126 1.61 -47.42 1.03
C THR A 126 2.49 -48.15 2.05
N GLY A 127 3.55 -47.49 2.53
CA GLY A 127 4.59 -48.08 3.36
C GLY A 127 5.60 -48.93 2.57
N MET A 128 5.54 -48.89 1.24
CA MET A 128 6.38 -49.63 0.30
C MET A 128 7.26 -48.70 -0.55
N GLU A 129 7.30 -47.41 -0.21
CA GLU A 129 8.11 -46.39 -0.85
C GLU A 129 9.60 -46.75 -0.75
N THR A 130 10.36 -46.43 -1.80
CA THR A 130 11.79 -46.78 -1.87
C THR A 130 12.69 -45.60 -2.18
N MET A 131 12.13 -44.50 -2.72
CA MET A 131 12.92 -43.29 -2.94
C MET A 131 13.12 -42.56 -1.61
N PRO A 132 14.32 -42.01 -1.32
CA PRO A 132 14.60 -41.38 -0.04
C PRO A 132 13.63 -40.26 0.35
N GLU A 133 13.29 -39.35 -0.58
CA GLU A 133 12.34 -38.27 -0.30
C GLU A 133 10.90 -38.78 -0.12
N GLU A 134 10.47 -39.79 -0.90
CA GLU A 134 9.15 -40.41 -0.71
C GLU A 134 9.03 -41.03 0.69
N ILE A 135 10.09 -41.71 1.15
CA ILE A 135 10.16 -42.26 2.51
C ILE A 135 10.12 -41.14 3.55
N ALA A 136 10.88 -40.06 3.34
CA ALA A 136 10.88 -38.91 4.24
C ALA A 136 9.50 -38.26 4.33
N PHE A 137 8.81 -38.09 3.19
CA PHE A 137 7.45 -37.58 3.13
C PHE A 137 6.52 -38.44 3.98
N CYS A 138 6.49 -39.76 3.73
CA CYS A 138 5.60 -40.68 4.45
C CYS A 138 5.93 -40.85 5.94
N GLN A 139 7.12 -40.44 6.37
CA GLN A 139 7.56 -40.47 7.77
C GLN A 139 7.41 -39.12 8.48
N GLY A 140 7.02 -38.06 7.78
CA GLY A 140 6.96 -36.71 8.33
C GLY A 140 8.35 -36.14 8.63
N ASN A 141 9.35 -36.42 7.79
CA ASN A 141 10.70 -35.88 7.94
C ASN A 141 10.98 -34.84 6.86
N LEU A 142 11.55 -33.70 7.24
CA LEU A 142 12.13 -32.76 6.29
C LEU A 142 13.45 -33.30 5.73
N VAL A 143 13.78 -32.89 4.51
CA VAL A 143 15.06 -33.20 3.86
C VAL A 143 16.09 -32.17 4.30
N GLU A 144 17.23 -32.59 4.85
CA GLU A 144 18.37 -31.71 5.11
C GLU A 144 19.07 -31.37 3.78
N VAL A 145 19.09 -30.09 3.41
CA VAL A 145 19.79 -29.60 2.21
C VAL A 145 21.27 -29.42 2.52
N TRP A 146 21.57 -28.69 3.61
CA TRP A 146 22.91 -28.58 4.17
C TRP A 146 22.85 -28.26 5.66
N ASP A 147 23.95 -28.55 6.34
CA ASP A 147 24.16 -28.23 7.76
C ASP A 147 25.51 -27.55 7.96
N GLY A 148 25.48 -26.28 8.35
CA GLY A 148 26.64 -25.43 8.48
C GLY A 148 27.70 -25.98 9.44
N ASN A 149 27.32 -26.70 10.51
CA ASN A 149 28.29 -27.35 11.38
C ASN A 149 29.02 -28.50 10.67
N THR A 150 28.28 -29.32 9.92
CA THR A 150 28.86 -30.45 9.16
C THR A 150 29.79 -29.94 8.06
N VAL A 151 29.39 -28.89 7.35
CA VAL A 151 30.15 -28.30 6.24
C VAL A 151 31.42 -27.59 6.73
N ASN A 152 31.32 -26.81 7.82
CA ASN A 152 32.41 -25.92 8.26
C ASN A 152 33.25 -26.47 9.43
N GLY A 153 32.79 -27.52 10.11
CA GLY A 153 33.47 -28.11 11.25
C GLY A 153 33.74 -27.08 12.35
N ASN A 154 35.01 -26.95 12.76
CA ASN A 154 35.38 -26.06 13.88
C ASN A 154 35.24 -24.56 13.54
N ALA A 155 35.13 -24.18 12.26
CA ALA A 155 34.92 -22.79 11.88
C ALA A 155 33.52 -22.30 12.27
N LEU A 156 32.54 -23.22 12.36
CA LEU A 156 31.21 -22.98 12.91
C LEU A 156 30.92 -24.02 14.01
N PRO A 157 31.33 -23.76 15.27
CA PRO A 157 31.14 -24.70 16.36
C PRO A 157 29.67 -25.02 16.61
N THR A 158 29.38 -26.23 17.08
CA THR A 158 28.01 -26.67 17.41
C THR A 158 27.32 -25.83 18.48
N SER A 159 28.08 -25.11 19.32
CA SER A 159 27.50 -24.15 20.26
C SER A 159 26.78 -23.01 19.53
N ASN A 160 27.19 -22.69 18.31
CA ASN A 160 26.73 -21.55 17.51
C ASN A 160 25.90 -22.01 16.29
N ALA A 161 25.43 -23.26 16.34
CA ALA A 161 24.56 -23.87 15.34
C ALA A 161 23.15 -23.26 15.32
N GLU A 162 22.74 -22.74 16.47
CA GLU A 162 21.43 -22.15 16.69
C GLU A 162 21.53 -20.63 16.71
N GLY A 163 20.55 -19.96 16.12
CA GLY A 163 20.52 -18.51 15.96
C GLY A 163 19.34 -18.05 15.12
N PHE A 164 19.19 -16.73 15.03
CA PHE A 164 18.16 -16.14 14.17
C PHE A 164 18.72 -15.79 12.81
N CYS A 165 17.88 -15.92 11.78
CA CYS A 165 18.28 -15.77 10.40
C CYS A 165 17.79 -14.45 9.77
N ALA A 166 18.51 -14.05 8.73
CA ALA A 166 18.04 -13.26 7.59
C ALA A 166 18.58 -13.89 6.31
N ILE A 167 17.95 -13.59 5.18
CA ILE A 167 18.39 -14.02 3.84
C ILE A 167 18.50 -12.75 3.00
N ALA A 168 19.62 -12.53 2.34
CA ALA A 168 19.87 -11.37 1.47
C ALA A 168 21.12 -11.65 0.61
N ASP A 169 21.29 -10.94 -0.50
CA ASP A 169 22.55 -10.88 -1.23
C ASP A 169 23.43 -9.81 -0.59
N VAL A 170 24.54 -10.21 0.02
CA VAL A 170 25.45 -9.27 0.71
C VAL A 170 26.89 -9.43 0.24
N LEU A 171 27.15 -10.36 -0.69
CA LEU A 171 28.50 -10.65 -1.18
C LEU A 171 28.64 -10.25 -2.65
N GLY A 172 29.82 -9.76 -3.02
CA GLY A 172 30.10 -9.46 -4.42
C GLY A 172 30.41 -10.70 -5.24
N GLN A 173 30.44 -10.54 -6.58
CA GLN A 173 30.75 -11.58 -7.56
C GLN A 173 32.00 -12.41 -7.22
N ASP A 174 33.03 -11.78 -6.67
CA ASP A 174 34.07 -12.46 -5.92
C ASP A 174 33.75 -12.41 -4.42
N GLN A 175 33.17 -13.51 -3.91
CA GLN A 175 32.76 -13.64 -2.50
C GLN A 175 33.92 -13.52 -1.50
N THR A 176 35.18 -13.51 -1.96
CA THR A 176 36.36 -13.28 -1.12
C THR A 176 36.73 -11.81 -0.92
N ILE A 177 36.11 -10.92 -1.72
CA ILE A 177 36.29 -9.47 -1.68
C ILE A 177 34.97 -8.85 -1.18
N ALA A 178 35.04 -7.71 -0.50
CA ALA A 178 33.85 -6.97 -0.10
C ALA A 178 33.04 -6.50 -1.33
N PRO A 179 31.71 -6.37 -1.22
CA PRO A 179 30.92 -5.76 -2.28
C PRO A 179 31.34 -4.30 -2.49
N SER A 180 31.31 -3.84 -3.74
CA SER A 180 31.63 -2.46 -4.14
C SER A 180 31.25 -2.24 -5.59
N PRO A 181 31.31 -1.02 -6.14
CA PRO A 181 31.06 -0.82 -7.58
C PRO A 181 32.06 -1.56 -8.49
N GLN A 182 33.20 -2.01 -7.95
CA GLN A 182 34.19 -2.84 -8.66
C GLN A 182 34.01 -4.34 -8.43
N ASN A 183 33.23 -4.73 -7.43
CA ASN A 183 32.84 -6.10 -7.10
C ASN A 183 31.34 -6.08 -6.75
N PRO A 184 30.46 -5.86 -7.74
CA PRO A 184 29.02 -5.71 -7.49
C PRO A 184 28.47 -6.99 -6.86
N LEU A 185 27.32 -6.88 -6.21
CA LEU A 185 26.55 -8.01 -5.68
C LEU A 185 26.36 -9.11 -6.74
N ASP A 186 26.24 -10.36 -6.29
CA ASP A 186 26.33 -11.54 -7.17
C ASP A 186 24.98 -12.14 -7.59
N ASP A 187 23.88 -11.51 -7.21
CA ASP A 187 22.48 -11.92 -7.37
C ASP A 187 22.15 -13.27 -6.70
N GLN A 188 22.98 -13.71 -5.74
CA GLN A 188 22.82 -14.96 -5.00
C GLN A 188 22.57 -14.69 -3.51
N PRO A 189 21.75 -15.52 -2.85
CA PRO A 189 21.46 -15.32 -1.44
C PRO A 189 22.57 -15.86 -0.55
N GLU A 190 22.89 -15.07 0.47
CA GLU A 190 23.52 -15.52 1.70
C GLU A 190 22.49 -15.77 2.81
N VAL A 191 22.86 -16.68 3.71
CA VAL A 191 22.16 -16.89 4.97
C VAL A 191 22.96 -16.23 6.08
N ILE A 192 22.40 -15.15 6.65
CA ILE A 192 22.95 -14.43 7.79
C ILE A 192 22.38 -15.05 9.06
N VAL A 193 23.23 -15.48 10.00
CA VAL A 193 22.82 -16.07 11.28
C VAL A 193 23.46 -15.33 12.45
N VAL A 194 22.64 -14.77 13.33
CA VAL A 194 23.09 -14.18 14.61
C VAL A 194 23.04 -15.24 15.71
N ALA A 195 24.21 -15.63 16.20
CA ALA A 195 24.37 -16.71 17.16
C ALA A 195 25.51 -16.44 18.15
N ASN A 196 25.20 -16.52 19.46
CA ASN A 196 26.17 -16.39 20.54
C ASN A 196 27.15 -15.21 20.41
N GLY A 197 26.65 -14.01 20.12
CA GLY A 197 27.49 -12.81 20.01
C GLY A 197 28.19 -12.65 18.66
N ASN A 198 27.90 -13.49 17.67
CA ASN A 198 28.50 -13.42 16.34
C ASN A 198 27.42 -13.27 15.26
N VAL A 199 27.81 -12.68 14.13
CA VAL A 199 27.10 -12.71 12.86
C VAL A 199 27.87 -13.65 11.94
N TYR A 200 27.22 -14.72 11.49
CA TYR A 200 27.74 -15.65 10.49
C TYR A 200 27.09 -15.36 9.15
N ILE A 201 27.88 -15.27 8.09
CA ILE A 201 27.38 -15.18 6.71
C ILE A 201 27.76 -16.48 6.03
N LEU A 202 26.75 -17.27 5.65
CA LEU A 202 26.89 -18.55 4.97
C LEU A 202 26.46 -18.40 3.52
N ASN A 203 27.14 -19.07 2.60
CA ASN A 203 26.65 -19.23 1.24
C ASN A 203 25.31 -19.99 1.27
N GLY A 204 24.27 -19.44 0.65
CA GLY A 204 22.92 -20.01 0.71
C GLY A 204 22.78 -21.37 0.00
N GLN A 205 23.63 -21.66 -0.99
CA GLN A 205 23.52 -22.88 -1.79
C GLN A 205 24.14 -24.09 -1.08
N ASP A 206 25.25 -23.91 -0.36
CA ASP A 206 26.02 -25.03 0.21
C ASP A 206 26.32 -24.92 1.72
N GLY A 207 25.95 -23.81 2.36
CA GLY A 207 26.15 -23.57 3.78
C GLY A 207 27.61 -23.34 4.19
N THR A 208 28.52 -23.09 3.24
CA THR A 208 29.91 -22.74 3.54
C THR A 208 30.02 -21.37 4.21
N LEU A 209 30.85 -21.25 5.23
CA LEU A 209 31.05 -20.03 5.99
C LEU A 209 31.92 -19.03 5.23
N GLN A 210 31.37 -17.86 4.93
CA GLN A 210 32.03 -16.77 4.20
C GLN A 210 32.57 -15.67 5.12
N ARG A 211 31.80 -15.27 6.15
CA ARG A 211 32.22 -14.25 7.13
C ARG A 211 31.78 -14.64 8.55
N ASN A 212 32.59 -14.24 9.54
CA ASN A 212 32.28 -14.37 10.96
C ASN A 212 32.66 -13.06 11.65
N LEU A 213 31.66 -12.27 12.03
CA LEU A 213 31.80 -10.95 12.62
C LEU A 213 31.43 -11.02 14.10
N ASN A 214 32.28 -10.48 14.97
CA ASN A 214 32.01 -10.44 16.42
C ASN A 214 32.25 -9.02 16.94
N PRO A 215 31.21 -8.30 17.39
CA PRO A 215 31.35 -6.95 17.88
C PRO A 215 31.85 -6.91 19.33
N SER A 216 31.93 -8.04 20.02
CA SER A 216 32.27 -8.16 21.45
C SER A 216 31.24 -7.52 22.40
N GLU A 217 29.95 -7.53 22.02
CA GLU A 217 28.83 -6.94 22.77
C GLU A 217 28.06 -7.96 23.63
N GLY A 218 28.77 -9.02 24.06
CA GLY A 218 28.21 -10.06 24.92
C GLY A 218 27.82 -11.34 24.19
N ALA A 219 26.94 -12.12 24.83
CA ALA A 219 26.46 -13.40 24.32
C ALA A 219 25.03 -13.24 23.76
N ARG A 220 24.70 -14.05 22.75
CA ARG A 220 23.46 -13.98 21.93
C ARG A 220 23.42 -12.73 21.04
N GLY A 221 22.26 -12.42 20.50
CA GLY A 221 22.01 -11.30 19.61
C GLY A 221 20.63 -11.45 18.97
N GLY A 222 20.03 -10.32 18.63
CA GLY A 222 18.70 -10.23 18.07
C GLY A 222 18.60 -10.76 16.64
N PRO A 223 17.37 -11.02 16.17
CA PRO A 223 17.12 -11.27 14.75
C PRO A 223 17.72 -10.17 13.87
N PRO A 224 18.56 -10.51 12.87
CA PRO A 224 19.18 -9.52 12.01
C PRO A 224 18.17 -8.90 11.03
N ASN A 225 18.36 -7.62 10.74
CA ASN A 225 17.80 -6.92 9.58
C ASN A 225 18.92 -6.67 8.55
N VAL A 226 18.53 -6.45 7.30
CA VAL A 226 19.44 -6.17 6.18
C VAL A 226 18.79 -5.11 5.31
N ASP A 227 19.52 -4.03 5.03
CA ASP A 227 19.14 -2.94 4.13
C ASP A 227 20.38 -2.07 3.88
N ASP A 228 20.31 -1.06 3.02
CA ASP A 228 21.37 -0.04 2.83
C ASP A 228 21.16 1.15 3.81
N PHE A 229 22.09 1.35 4.72
CA PHE A 229 21.96 2.26 5.87
C PHE A 229 22.56 3.64 5.60
N ASP A 230 23.32 3.84 4.52
CA ASP A 230 23.91 5.13 4.18
C ASP A 230 23.69 5.60 2.74
N GLY A 231 22.92 4.85 1.96
CA GLY A 231 22.59 5.13 0.58
C GLY A 231 23.76 4.92 -0.36
N ASP A 232 24.67 4.01 -0.02
CA ASP A 232 25.86 3.69 -0.81
C ASP A 232 25.59 2.64 -1.90
N GLY A 233 24.37 2.06 -1.90
CA GLY A 233 23.90 1.03 -2.83
C GLY A 233 24.28 -0.40 -2.44
N PHE A 234 24.87 -0.61 -1.26
CA PHE A 234 25.24 -1.92 -0.73
C PHE A 234 24.58 -2.14 0.64
N PRO A 235 24.19 -3.38 0.96
CA PRO A 235 23.47 -3.65 2.20
C PRO A 235 24.41 -3.84 3.41
N GLU A 236 24.03 -3.22 4.52
CA GLU A 236 24.56 -3.46 5.85
C GLU A 236 23.67 -4.44 6.63
N ILE A 237 24.21 -4.95 7.74
CA ILE A 237 23.51 -5.85 8.65
C ILE A 237 23.34 -5.16 10.01
N GLY A 238 22.11 -5.03 10.48
CA GLY A 238 21.78 -4.52 11.81
C GLY A 238 21.34 -5.61 12.77
N THR A 239 21.81 -5.56 14.03
CA THR A 239 21.28 -6.41 15.10
C THR A 239 21.57 -5.83 16.49
N ALA A 240 20.68 -6.13 17.44
CA ALA A 240 20.80 -5.72 18.83
C ALA A 240 21.49 -6.78 19.70
N TYR A 241 22.33 -6.34 20.62
CA TYR A 241 22.98 -7.16 21.65
C TYR A 241 22.64 -6.64 23.04
N SER A 242 23.19 -7.28 24.08
CA SER A 242 22.91 -6.90 25.47
C SER A 242 23.26 -5.46 25.84
N THR A 243 24.28 -4.89 25.19
CA THR A 243 24.86 -3.58 25.56
C THR A 243 24.87 -2.56 24.44
N ALA A 244 24.56 -2.98 23.21
CA ALA A 244 24.56 -2.09 22.06
C ALA A 244 23.71 -2.63 20.90
N TYR A 245 23.13 -1.69 20.15
CA TYR A 245 22.78 -1.89 18.76
C TYR A 245 24.03 -1.72 17.88
N VAL A 246 24.20 -2.61 16.89
CA VAL A 246 25.38 -2.64 16.02
C VAL A 246 24.95 -2.71 14.57
N VAL A 247 25.52 -1.81 13.75
CA VAL A 247 25.50 -1.90 12.29
C VAL A 247 26.84 -2.44 11.81
N PHE A 248 26.79 -3.51 11.03
CA PHE A 248 27.93 -4.13 10.38
C PHE A 248 27.93 -3.80 8.91
N ASP A 249 29.13 -3.55 8.40
CA ASP A 249 29.41 -3.25 7.02
C ASP A 249 30.57 -4.15 6.58
N LEU A 250 30.51 -4.66 5.34
CA LEU A 250 31.47 -5.63 4.82
C LEU A 250 32.64 -4.98 4.08
N GLN A 251 32.50 -3.73 3.68
CA GLN A 251 33.46 -2.93 2.97
C GLN A 251 34.57 -2.52 3.91
N ASP A 252 35.79 -2.41 3.39
CA ASP A 252 36.95 -2.08 4.22
C ASP A 252 36.97 -0.58 4.55
N PRO A 253 37.23 -0.20 5.82
CA PRO A 253 37.35 1.20 6.18
C PRO A 253 38.58 1.83 5.52
N VAL A 254 38.43 3.08 5.06
CA VAL A 254 39.53 3.93 4.58
C VAL A 254 39.78 5.09 5.54
N ALA A 255 40.83 5.87 5.32
CA ALA A 255 41.20 6.95 6.25
C ALA A 255 40.11 8.02 6.37
N GLU A 256 39.42 8.30 5.27
CA GLU A 256 38.33 9.26 5.15
C GLU A 256 36.98 8.69 5.60
N CYS A 257 36.84 7.36 5.61
CA CYS A 257 35.64 6.63 6.01
C CYS A 257 36.01 5.54 7.03
N PRO A 258 36.44 5.93 8.25
CA PRO A 258 36.85 4.97 9.26
C PRO A 258 35.66 4.26 9.88
N ALA A 259 35.89 3.02 10.35
CA ALA A 259 34.95 2.32 11.22
C ALA A 259 34.72 3.07 12.54
N TRP A 260 33.46 3.20 12.97
CA TRP A 260 33.11 3.81 14.25
C TRP A 260 32.95 2.76 15.35
N THR A 261 34.03 2.59 16.11
CA THR A 261 34.12 1.56 17.16
C THR A 261 33.85 2.09 18.56
N ASN A 262 33.90 3.41 18.77
CA ASN A 262 33.56 4.00 20.06
C ASN A 262 32.03 4.11 20.19
N VAL A 263 31.50 3.60 21.31
CA VAL A 263 30.07 3.63 21.61
C VAL A 263 29.74 4.90 22.41
N PRO A 264 28.78 5.75 21.97
CA PRO A 264 28.28 6.86 22.77
C PRO A 264 27.73 6.39 24.12
N ASN A 265 27.98 7.14 25.20
CA ASN A 265 27.59 6.71 26.55
C ASN A 265 26.08 6.83 26.82
N ASN A 266 25.37 7.65 26.04
CA ASN A 266 23.94 7.89 26.10
C ASN A 266 23.47 8.56 24.80
N ASP A 267 22.16 8.73 24.67
CA ASP A 267 21.50 9.26 23.47
C ASP A 267 21.82 10.75 23.19
N ASN A 268 22.27 11.52 24.19
CA ASN A 268 22.65 12.93 24.00
C ASN A 268 24.04 13.12 23.37
N GLN A 269 24.82 12.04 23.22
CA GLN A 269 26.14 12.07 22.62
C GLN A 269 26.05 11.54 21.18
N SER A 270 26.55 12.30 20.19
CA SER A 270 26.60 11.83 18.79
C SER A 270 27.77 10.87 18.55
N CYS A 271 27.63 9.92 17.61
CA CYS A 271 28.76 9.05 17.23
C CYS A 271 29.93 9.86 16.65
N ALA A 272 29.65 10.86 15.83
CA ALA A 272 30.67 11.74 15.25
C ALA A 272 31.51 12.49 16.31
N ALA A 273 30.96 12.72 17.51
CA ALA A 273 31.69 13.39 18.59
C ALA A 273 32.67 12.46 19.35
N VAL A 274 32.44 11.14 19.32
CA VAL A 274 33.30 10.15 20.00
C VAL A 274 34.16 9.35 19.06
N ASN A 275 33.87 9.37 17.76
CA ASN A 275 34.64 8.71 16.72
C ASN A 275 35.41 9.71 15.85
N THR A 276 36.34 9.20 15.06
CA THR A 276 36.96 9.99 13.99
C THR A 276 35.90 10.31 12.94
N PRO A 277 35.63 11.59 12.61
CA PRO A 277 34.60 11.93 11.63
C PRO A 277 34.86 11.27 10.28
N ARG A 278 33.79 10.80 9.64
CA ARG A 278 33.81 10.45 8.22
C ARG A 278 33.78 11.73 7.39
N THR A 279 34.54 11.78 6.32
CA THR A 279 34.71 12.97 5.49
C THR A 279 34.62 12.61 3.99
N PRO A 280 33.45 12.15 3.51
CA PRO A 280 33.25 12.01 2.08
C PRO A 280 33.38 13.39 1.39
N PRO A 281 33.74 13.42 0.09
CA PRO A 281 33.94 14.67 -0.61
C PRO A 281 32.62 15.45 -0.75
N MET A 282 32.62 16.74 -0.42
CA MET A 282 31.46 17.63 -0.60
C MET A 282 31.32 18.04 -2.08
N VAL A 283 31.05 17.08 -2.94
CA VAL A 283 30.77 17.27 -4.37
C VAL A 283 29.39 16.70 -4.67
N ASN A 284 28.65 17.39 -5.53
CA ASN A 284 27.42 16.82 -6.08
C ASN A 284 27.82 15.71 -7.07
N CYS A 285 27.12 14.59 -7.01
CA CYS A 285 27.41 13.43 -7.84
C CYS A 285 26.15 12.99 -8.60
N MET A 286 26.35 12.34 -9.73
CA MET A 286 25.31 11.58 -10.46
C MET A 286 25.77 10.14 -10.73
N SER A 287 26.95 9.78 -10.25
CA SER A 287 27.56 8.46 -10.40
C SER A 287 28.68 8.29 -9.38
N ASP A 288 28.99 7.04 -9.04
CA ASP A 288 30.10 6.70 -8.12
C ASP A 288 31.44 7.28 -8.54
N LEU A 289 31.66 7.48 -9.84
CA LEU A 289 32.91 8.01 -10.36
C LEU A 289 33.14 9.46 -9.92
N ASP A 290 32.07 10.24 -9.73
CA ASP A 290 32.17 11.63 -9.26
C ASP A 290 32.74 11.71 -7.83
N CYS A 291 32.49 10.68 -7.02
CA CYS A 291 32.95 10.56 -5.64
C CYS A 291 34.31 9.86 -5.55
N SER A 292 34.38 8.63 -6.07
CA SER A 292 35.55 7.75 -5.99
C SER A 292 36.81 8.30 -6.68
N SER A 293 36.65 9.17 -7.69
CA SER A 293 37.78 9.86 -8.34
C SER A 293 38.39 10.97 -7.49
N VAL A 294 37.65 11.50 -6.51
CA VAL A 294 38.09 12.51 -5.55
C VAL A 294 38.64 11.84 -4.29
N THR A 295 37.87 10.93 -3.72
CA THR A 295 38.21 10.21 -2.48
C THR A 295 37.91 8.72 -2.66
N PRO A 296 38.93 7.83 -2.71
CA PRO A 296 38.70 6.39 -2.72
C PRO A 296 37.88 5.93 -1.51
N GLY A 297 37.02 4.92 -1.69
CA GLY A 297 36.12 4.44 -0.62
C GLY A 297 34.90 5.32 -0.40
N THR A 298 34.49 6.09 -1.42
CA THR A 298 33.25 6.87 -1.44
C THR A 298 32.50 6.63 -2.75
N VAL A 299 31.17 6.66 -2.68
CA VAL A 299 30.25 6.41 -3.79
C VAL A 299 29.14 7.46 -3.79
N CYS A 300 28.32 7.47 -4.84
CA CYS A 300 27.24 8.45 -4.94
C CYS A 300 25.96 7.88 -4.36
N ASN A 301 25.40 8.53 -3.35
CA ASN A 301 23.99 8.35 -3.05
C ASN A 301 23.21 9.08 -4.16
N GLU A 302 22.68 8.32 -5.12
CA GLU A 302 21.99 8.87 -6.29
C GLU A 302 20.68 9.58 -5.92
N GLN A 303 20.08 9.22 -4.78
CA GLN A 303 18.84 9.81 -4.28
C GLN A 303 19.07 11.23 -3.75
N THR A 304 20.16 11.48 -3.03
CA THR A 304 20.52 12.82 -2.54
C THR A 304 21.45 13.60 -3.48
N GLY A 305 22.10 12.92 -4.42
CA GLY A 305 23.14 13.48 -5.28
C GLY A 305 24.39 13.89 -4.51
N ALA A 306 24.64 13.28 -3.35
CA ALA A 306 25.78 13.55 -2.48
C ALA A 306 26.68 12.32 -2.32
N CYS A 307 27.98 12.56 -2.16
CA CYS A 307 28.91 11.48 -1.90
C CYS A 307 28.79 10.97 -0.46
N VAL A 308 28.69 9.65 -0.32
CA VAL A 308 28.66 8.93 0.95
C VAL A 308 29.89 8.02 1.06
N CYS A 309 30.15 7.54 2.27
CA CYS A 309 31.21 6.57 2.47
C CYS A 309 30.78 5.21 1.95
N LEU A 310 31.71 4.40 1.46
CA LEU A 310 31.43 3.00 1.15
C LEU A 310 31.48 2.11 2.42
N HIS A 311 31.84 2.69 3.57
CA HIS A 311 31.94 1.95 4.83
C HIS A 311 31.16 2.66 5.95
N ASN A 312 30.16 1.97 6.48
CA ASN A 312 29.20 2.43 7.46
C ASN A 312 29.01 1.49 8.67
N SER A 313 30.09 1.22 9.43
CA SER A 313 29.93 0.56 10.74
C SER A 313 29.83 1.56 11.89
N TRP A 314 28.86 1.36 12.78
CA TRP A 314 28.70 2.12 14.04
C TRP A 314 27.97 1.33 15.12
N ARG A 315 27.97 1.89 16.35
CA ARG A 315 27.33 1.29 17.52
C ARG A 315 26.63 2.32 18.40
N ARG A 316 25.49 1.93 18.97
CA ARG A 316 24.74 2.71 19.95
C ARG A 316 24.53 1.92 21.22
N LYS A 317 24.82 2.52 22.37
CA LYS A 317 24.59 1.86 23.66
C LYS A 317 23.10 1.67 23.87
N THR A 318 22.73 0.45 24.25
CA THR A 318 21.36 0.04 24.57
C THR A 318 21.36 -0.82 25.83
N GLU A 319 20.19 -1.10 26.37
CA GLU A 319 20.02 -1.98 27.53
C GLU A 319 19.11 -3.16 27.17
N ASP A 320 19.67 -4.36 27.15
CA ASP A 320 18.95 -5.63 26.97
C ASP A 320 19.66 -6.72 27.79
N ASP A 321 19.74 -6.52 29.11
CA ASP A 321 20.38 -7.46 30.01
C ASP A 321 19.53 -8.74 30.25
N SER A 322 18.22 -8.63 30.02
CA SER A 322 17.19 -9.64 30.28
C SER A 322 17.08 -10.69 29.18
N SER A 323 16.84 -10.31 27.92
CA SER A 323 16.63 -11.25 26.81
C SER A 323 17.93 -11.49 26.02
N ARG A 324 18.62 -10.39 25.69
CA ARG A 324 19.81 -10.28 24.84
C ARG A 324 19.55 -10.69 23.39
N VAL A 325 18.29 -10.61 22.97
CA VAL A 325 17.77 -11.17 21.71
C VAL A 325 16.65 -10.33 21.08
N THR A 326 16.47 -9.09 21.54
CA THR A 326 15.44 -8.18 21.00
C THR A 326 15.67 -7.94 19.51
N GLY A 327 14.59 -7.89 18.72
CA GLY A 327 14.70 -7.58 17.30
C GLY A 327 14.71 -6.08 17.03
N SER A 328 14.85 -5.75 15.76
CA SER A 328 14.70 -4.39 15.21
C SER A 328 14.20 -4.49 13.77
N SER A 329 13.70 -3.38 13.25
CA SER A 329 13.41 -3.19 11.83
C SER A 329 14.13 -1.95 11.32
N VAL A 330 14.16 -1.80 10.00
CA VAL A 330 14.72 -0.64 9.34
C VAL A 330 13.75 -0.13 8.27
N PHE A 331 13.81 1.16 7.99
CA PHE A 331 13.00 1.82 6.98
C PHE A 331 13.58 3.21 6.66
N ASP A 332 13.64 3.57 5.39
CA ASP A 332 14.00 4.91 4.93
C ASP A 332 12.76 5.82 5.06
N PHE A 333 12.59 6.54 6.18
CA PHE A 333 11.41 7.38 6.42
C PHE A 333 11.45 8.68 5.63
N ASN A 334 12.65 9.20 5.36
CA ASN A 334 12.86 10.53 4.82
C ASN A 334 13.03 10.55 3.29
N GLY A 335 13.17 9.37 2.67
CA GLY A 335 13.30 9.15 1.23
C GLY A 335 14.68 9.52 0.69
N ASP A 336 15.72 9.53 1.51
CA ASP A 336 17.09 9.91 1.14
C ASP A 336 17.94 8.73 0.64
N GLY A 337 17.37 7.53 0.57
CA GLY A 337 18.05 6.34 0.09
C GLY A 337 18.89 5.67 1.17
N ALA A 338 18.88 6.13 2.42
CA ALA A 338 19.50 5.49 3.58
C ALA A 338 18.42 5.03 4.56
N ALA A 339 18.50 3.81 5.07
CA ALA A 339 17.50 3.29 6.00
C ALA A 339 17.76 3.75 7.45
N GLU A 340 16.73 4.26 8.13
CA GLU A 340 16.76 4.46 9.58
C GLU A 340 16.54 3.14 10.33
N VAL A 341 17.02 3.09 11.57
CA VAL A 341 16.83 1.97 12.49
C VAL A 341 15.72 2.25 13.48
N ILE A 342 14.75 1.33 13.59
CA ILE A 342 13.68 1.38 14.57
C ILE A 342 13.89 0.28 15.61
N TYR A 343 14.09 0.69 16.87
CA TYR A 343 14.47 -0.23 17.94
C TYR A 343 13.87 0.13 19.28
N ASN A 344 13.37 -0.86 20.01
CA ASN A 344 12.88 -0.71 21.38
C ASN A 344 13.68 -1.64 22.29
N ASP A 345 14.49 -1.06 23.19
CA ASP A 345 15.24 -1.83 24.19
C ASP A 345 14.42 -2.00 25.49
N GLU A 346 15.07 -2.30 26.61
CA GLU A 346 14.37 -2.44 27.89
C GLU A 346 13.77 -1.13 28.42
N CYS A 347 14.29 0.02 27.98
CA CYS A 347 14.00 1.31 28.57
C CYS A 347 13.32 2.30 27.62
N ARG A 348 13.67 2.25 26.34
CA ARG A 348 13.32 3.28 25.37
C ARG A 348 13.09 2.70 23.98
N PHE A 349 12.07 3.26 23.34
CA PHE A 349 11.90 3.23 21.90
C PHE A 349 12.80 4.28 21.26
N ARG A 350 13.43 3.97 20.14
CA ARG A 350 14.36 4.85 19.41
C ARG A 350 14.25 4.71 17.91
N ILE A 351 14.50 5.84 17.24
CA ILE A 351 14.81 5.89 15.81
C ILE A 351 16.23 6.45 15.67
N TYR A 352 17.12 5.68 15.04
CA TYR A 352 18.47 6.11 14.72
C TYR A 352 18.62 6.39 13.22
N ASP A 353 19.36 7.44 12.89
CA ASP A 353 19.92 7.65 11.55
C ASP A 353 20.88 6.50 11.21
N GLY A 354 20.64 5.83 10.07
CA GLY A 354 21.48 4.75 9.56
C GLY A 354 22.88 5.20 9.17
N LEU A 355 23.05 6.46 8.74
CA LEU A 355 24.32 6.98 8.24
C LEU A 355 25.30 7.28 9.37
N ASP A 356 24.81 7.90 10.46
CA ASP A 356 25.68 8.46 11.50
C ASP A 356 25.28 8.15 12.95
N CYS A 357 24.30 7.27 13.15
CA CYS A 357 23.77 6.86 14.44
C CYS A 357 23.05 7.99 15.22
N SER A 358 22.81 9.17 14.64
CA SER A 358 22.07 10.24 15.31
C SER A 358 20.70 9.76 15.78
N VAL A 359 20.24 10.31 16.91
CA VAL A 359 18.95 9.91 17.50
C VAL A 359 17.89 10.89 16.99
N TYR A 360 17.01 10.45 16.11
CA TYR A 360 15.86 11.24 15.66
C TYR A 360 14.76 11.25 16.71
N MET A 361 14.53 10.09 17.33
CA MET A 361 13.51 9.93 18.35
C MET A 361 14.03 9.08 19.50
N ASN A 362 13.69 9.44 20.74
CA ASN A 362 13.76 8.53 21.86
C ASN A 362 12.58 8.79 22.82
N GLU A 363 11.88 7.75 23.19
CA GLU A 363 10.73 7.82 24.10
C GLU A 363 10.80 6.71 25.15
N PRO A 364 10.47 6.97 26.43
CA PRO A 364 10.36 5.93 27.44
C PRO A 364 9.36 4.86 27.02
N SER A 365 9.82 3.61 26.89
CA SER A 365 9.00 2.46 26.54
C SER A 365 9.64 1.23 27.15
N GLU A 366 9.00 0.66 28.17
CA GLU A 366 9.54 -0.51 28.86
C GLU A 366 9.13 -1.79 28.14
N SER A 367 10.12 -2.62 27.87
CA SER A 367 9.90 -4.01 27.53
C SER A 367 10.76 -4.87 28.41
N ARG A 368 10.22 -6.02 28.85
CA ARG A 368 11.07 -7.11 29.31
C ARG A 368 12.01 -7.59 28.20
N THR A 369 11.75 -7.23 26.96
CA THR A 369 12.42 -7.72 25.76
C THR A 369 12.28 -9.23 25.55
N ARG A 370 12.08 -9.62 24.31
CA ARG A 370 12.05 -11.00 23.84
C ARG A 370 12.67 -11.04 22.45
N ILE A 371 11.86 -11.30 21.44
CA ILE A 371 12.26 -11.30 20.03
C ILE A 371 11.37 -10.35 19.24
N GLU A 372 10.50 -9.60 19.92
CA GLU A 372 9.67 -8.56 19.31
C GLU A 372 10.54 -7.44 18.73
N TYR A 373 9.95 -6.72 17.79
CA TYR A 373 10.53 -5.54 17.19
C TYR A 373 9.42 -4.65 16.61
N PRO A 374 9.63 -3.33 16.51
CA PRO A 374 8.70 -2.42 15.84
C PRO A 374 8.51 -2.80 14.37
N VAL A 375 7.31 -2.70 13.82
CA VAL A 375 7.05 -2.88 12.38
C VAL A 375 6.67 -1.56 11.76
N VAL A 376 7.06 -1.35 10.50
CA VAL A 376 6.68 -0.17 9.72
C VAL A 376 5.66 -0.60 8.68
N VAL A 377 4.45 -0.03 8.73
CA VAL A 377 3.34 -0.38 7.84
C VAL A 377 2.40 0.82 7.72
N ASP A 378 1.77 0.96 6.56
CA ASP A 378 0.61 1.85 6.40
C ASP A 378 -0.63 1.15 7.03
N VAL A 379 -1.04 1.59 8.22
CA VAL A 379 -2.08 0.97 9.03
C VAL A 379 -3.46 1.52 8.71
N ASP A 380 -3.57 2.82 8.45
CA ASP A 380 -4.84 3.50 8.21
C ASP A 380 -5.18 3.70 6.72
N ASN A 381 -4.28 3.24 5.85
CA ASN A 381 -4.39 3.20 4.40
C ASN A 381 -4.42 4.61 3.79
N ASP A 382 -3.68 5.57 4.36
CA ASP A 382 -3.54 6.92 3.85
C ASP A 382 -2.42 7.08 2.79
N GLY A 383 -1.55 6.08 2.65
CA GLY A 383 -0.45 6.05 1.69
C GLY A 383 0.92 6.25 2.30
N ASN A 384 1.02 6.65 3.57
CA ASN A 384 2.27 6.93 4.27
C ASN A 384 2.57 5.84 5.31
N ALA A 385 3.74 5.92 5.93
CA ALA A 385 4.18 4.91 6.89
C ALA A 385 3.71 5.25 8.31
N GLU A 386 3.32 4.21 9.07
CA GLU A 386 3.25 4.25 10.52
C GLU A 386 4.19 3.23 11.13
N ILE A 387 4.52 3.46 12.40
CA ILE A 387 5.25 2.52 13.24
C ILE A 387 4.26 1.86 14.18
N VAL A 388 4.24 0.52 14.19
CA VAL A 388 3.48 -0.28 15.16
C VAL A 388 4.46 -1.03 16.06
N PHE A 389 4.34 -0.87 17.37
CA PHE A 389 5.18 -1.59 18.31
C PHE A 389 4.46 -1.92 19.61
N ALA A 390 5.00 -2.89 20.34
CA ALA A 390 4.49 -3.29 21.64
C ALA A 390 5.30 -2.63 22.76
N THR A 391 4.60 -2.20 23.80
CA THR A 391 5.18 -1.68 25.04
C THR A 391 4.49 -2.30 26.25
N THR A 392 5.19 -2.37 27.37
CA THR A 392 4.72 -3.06 28.56
C THR A 392 4.96 -2.20 29.80
N ASN A 393 4.22 -2.52 30.87
CA ASN A 393 4.50 -2.02 32.21
C ASN A 393 5.06 -3.16 33.10
N GLU A 394 5.71 -4.15 32.50
CA GLU A 394 6.38 -5.23 33.23
C GLU A 394 7.61 -4.63 33.91
N SER A 395 7.43 -4.04 35.10
CA SER A 395 8.46 -3.20 35.70
C SER A 395 9.66 -3.97 36.25
N GLY A 396 10.83 -3.35 36.17
CA GLY A 396 12.05 -3.78 36.88
C GLY A 396 13.12 -4.43 36.01
N PHE A 397 13.03 -4.29 34.69
CA PHE A 397 14.11 -4.64 33.76
C PHE A 397 14.97 -3.43 33.43
N CYS A 398 14.35 -2.27 33.20
CA CYS A 398 15.05 -1.04 32.86
C CYS A 398 15.86 -0.42 34.02
N SER A 399 17.15 -0.12 33.81
CA SER A 399 17.99 0.58 34.80
C SER A 399 17.63 2.05 35.01
N GLU A 400 16.93 2.69 34.08
CA GLU A 400 16.50 4.09 34.20
C GLU A 400 15.32 4.29 35.19
N ASN A 401 14.60 3.22 35.55
CA ASN A 401 13.46 3.24 36.48
C ASN A 401 12.41 4.31 36.13
N LEU A 402 11.94 4.35 34.89
CA LEU A 402 10.97 5.34 34.41
C LEU A 402 9.51 4.86 34.54
N ASP A 403 9.20 3.98 35.50
CA ASP A 403 7.92 3.27 35.69
C ASP A 403 6.65 4.14 35.50
N SER A 404 6.70 5.41 35.90
CA SER A 404 5.55 6.33 35.80
C SER A 404 5.34 6.93 34.40
N GLN A 405 6.25 6.68 33.45
CA GLN A 405 6.25 7.23 32.10
C GLN A 405 5.91 6.18 31.04
N TYR A 406 5.96 4.89 31.39
CA TYR A 406 5.68 3.82 30.45
C TYR A 406 4.20 3.66 30.17
N ASN A 407 3.90 3.36 28.92
CA ASN A 407 2.58 2.95 28.46
C ASN A 407 2.52 1.41 28.40
N ASN A 408 1.36 0.83 28.08
CA ASN A 408 1.26 -0.61 27.88
C ASN A 408 0.27 -0.96 26.76
N GLY A 409 0.60 -1.98 25.96
CA GLY A 409 -0.21 -2.46 24.85
C GLY A 409 0.51 -2.32 23.52
N ILE A 410 -0.28 -2.02 22.48
CA ILE A 410 0.21 -1.75 21.13
C ILE A 410 0.08 -0.25 20.89
N GLU A 411 1.16 0.37 20.43
CA GLU A 411 1.18 1.74 19.97
C GLU A 411 1.31 1.81 18.46
N VAL A 412 0.65 2.81 17.86
CA VAL A 412 0.69 3.11 16.43
C VAL A 412 0.99 4.59 16.30
N TRP A 413 2.14 4.93 15.71
CA TRP A 413 2.60 6.30 15.55
C TRP A 413 2.76 6.61 14.05
N GLY A 414 2.23 7.74 13.62
CA GLY A 414 2.47 8.34 12.30
C GLY A 414 3.10 9.72 12.44
N ASP A 415 3.66 10.25 11.36
CA ASP A 415 4.15 11.61 11.34
C ASP A 415 2.98 12.61 11.41
N ALA A 416 3.08 13.61 12.29
CA ALA A 416 1.98 14.55 12.49
C ALA A 416 1.70 15.46 11.28
N SER A 417 2.66 15.56 10.36
CA SER A 417 2.57 16.28 9.11
C SER A 417 2.59 15.35 7.90
N ASP A 418 2.44 14.04 8.13
CA ASP A 418 2.34 13.02 7.09
C ASP A 418 3.52 12.97 6.10
N PHE A 419 4.74 13.27 6.59
CA PHE A 419 5.95 13.35 5.76
C PHE A 419 6.74 12.06 5.61
N TRP A 420 6.38 10.99 6.33
CA TRP A 420 7.05 9.71 6.20
C TRP A 420 6.67 9.07 4.86
N VAL A 421 7.67 8.61 4.11
CA VAL A 421 7.43 8.03 2.79
C VAL A 421 6.54 6.78 2.86
N SER A 422 5.98 6.41 1.71
CA SER A 422 5.01 5.32 1.61
C SER A 422 5.54 3.96 2.10
N ALA A 423 4.75 3.30 2.94
CA ALA A 423 4.96 1.92 3.35
C ALA A 423 3.90 0.98 2.76
N ARG A 424 4.22 -0.32 2.80
CA ARG A 424 3.26 -1.39 2.53
C ARG A 424 2.26 -1.49 3.67
N ARG A 425 1.05 -1.97 3.39
CA ARG A 425 0.00 -2.18 4.41
C ARG A 425 0.12 -3.51 5.12
N ILE A 426 1.24 -4.20 4.93
CA ILE A 426 1.37 -5.59 5.33
C ILE A 426 2.76 -5.93 5.84
N TRP A 427 2.75 -6.57 7.00
CA TRP A 427 3.90 -7.21 7.63
C TRP A 427 3.39 -8.51 8.27
N ASN A 428 3.37 -9.60 7.50
CA ASN A 428 2.57 -10.79 7.85
C ASN A 428 3.23 -11.73 8.85
N GLN A 429 4.55 -11.64 9.05
CA GLN A 429 5.30 -12.60 9.87
C GLN A 429 6.59 -12.00 10.44
N HIS A 430 7.21 -12.72 11.39
CA HIS A 430 8.42 -12.26 12.07
C HIS A 430 9.65 -12.22 11.14
N ALA A 431 9.88 -13.23 10.31
CA ALA A 431 10.93 -13.20 9.30
C ALA A 431 10.38 -12.59 8.00
N TYR A 432 10.05 -11.31 8.05
CA TYR A 432 9.45 -10.58 6.93
C TYR A 432 10.49 -10.21 5.87
N ASN A 433 10.13 -10.47 4.62
CA ASN A 433 10.73 -9.90 3.43
C ASN A 433 9.58 -9.54 2.48
N VAL A 434 9.84 -8.70 1.49
CA VAL A 434 8.75 -8.12 0.69
C VAL A 434 7.99 -9.17 -0.14
N THR A 435 8.68 -10.18 -0.66
CA THR A 435 8.12 -11.10 -1.66
C THR A 435 7.37 -12.28 -1.04
N ASN A 436 7.44 -12.50 0.27
CA ASN A 436 6.76 -13.60 0.96
C ASN A 436 5.22 -13.44 1.03
N VAL A 437 4.71 -12.23 0.82
CA VAL A 437 3.29 -11.91 0.93
C VAL A 437 2.90 -10.81 -0.05
N THR A 438 1.73 -10.97 -0.68
CA THR A 438 1.14 -9.94 -1.55
C THR A 438 0.49 -8.83 -0.72
N GLU A 439 0.33 -7.63 -1.30
CA GLU A 439 -0.44 -6.53 -0.67
C GLU A 439 -1.85 -6.92 -0.19
N ALA A 440 -2.47 -7.91 -0.82
CA ALA A 440 -3.81 -8.40 -0.45
C ALA A 440 -3.79 -9.47 0.65
N GLY A 441 -2.64 -9.75 1.27
CA GLY A 441 -2.47 -10.78 2.30
C GLY A 441 -2.43 -12.21 1.78
N GLY A 442 -2.35 -12.43 0.48
CA GLY A 442 -2.15 -13.75 -0.11
C GLY A 442 -0.68 -14.16 -0.05
N ILE A 443 -0.42 -15.40 0.39
CA ILE A 443 0.90 -16.03 0.28
C ILE A 443 1.10 -16.50 -1.17
N PRO A 444 2.16 -16.07 -1.88
CA PRO A 444 2.42 -16.52 -3.24
C PRO A 444 2.60 -18.03 -3.32
N GLN A 445 2.10 -18.63 -4.41
CA GLN A 445 2.45 -20.02 -4.72
C GLN A 445 3.94 -20.17 -5.00
N HIS A 446 4.54 -19.19 -5.67
CA HIS A 446 5.98 -19.08 -5.85
C HIS A 446 6.38 -17.68 -5.41
N ALA A 447 7.05 -17.59 -4.26
CA ALA A 447 7.61 -16.32 -3.81
C ALA A 447 8.82 -15.98 -4.69
N PRO A 448 8.88 -14.79 -5.31
CA PRO A 448 10.08 -14.32 -5.98
C PRO A 448 11.29 -14.28 -5.02
N GLU A 449 12.48 -14.51 -5.54
CA GLU A 449 13.77 -14.33 -4.87
C GLU A 449 13.99 -12.87 -4.45
N HIS A 450 13.70 -12.50 -3.20
CA HIS A 450 13.70 -11.09 -2.78
C HIS A 450 15.05 -10.39 -2.87
N TRP A 451 16.17 -11.12 -2.88
CA TRP A 451 17.49 -10.54 -3.11
C TRP A 451 17.72 -10.06 -4.55
N GLN A 452 16.83 -10.38 -5.49
CA GLN A 452 16.95 -9.97 -6.90
C GLN A 452 16.15 -8.72 -7.24
N GLN A 453 16.56 -8.06 -8.32
CA GLN A 453 15.85 -6.92 -8.89
C GLN A 453 14.67 -7.38 -9.78
N TYR A 454 13.49 -6.80 -9.58
CA TYR A 454 12.33 -7.01 -10.46
C TYR A 454 11.75 -5.71 -10.97
N ALA A 455 11.61 -5.59 -12.30
CA ALA A 455 11.05 -4.41 -12.96
C ALA A 455 11.72 -3.09 -12.55
N GLY A 456 13.04 -3.10 -12.36
CA GLY A 456 13.81 -1.94 -11.95
C GLY A 456 13.76 -1.63 -10.45
N ARG A 457 13.06 -2.44 -9.65
CA ARG A 457 12.97 -2.29 -8.19
C ARG A 457 13.86 -3.30 -7.49
N GLU A 458 14.63 -2.83 -6.54
CA GLU A 458 15.46 -3.65 -5.66
C GLU A 458 14.66 -4.03 -4.41
N TYR A 459 14.73 -5.31 -4.03
CA TYR A 459 14.02 -5.86 -2.87
C TYR A 459 14.98 -6.54 -1.88
N ASN A 460 16.29 -6.33 -2.06
CA ASN A 460 17.37 -6.97 -1.31
C ASN A 460 17.46 -6.46 0.13
N ILE A 461 16.36 -6.66 0.85
CA ILE A 461 16.09 -6.12 2.17
C ILE A 461 15.41 -7.19 3.03
N PHE A 462 15.61 -7.13 4.34
CA PHE A 462 15.06 -8.09 5.29
C PHE A 462 14.65 -7.39 6.59
N ARG A 463 13.40 -7.59 7.03
CA ARG A 463 12.75 -6.78 8.10
C ARG A 463 12.78 -5.28 7.77
N SER A 464 12.43 -4.97 6.53
CA SER A 464 12.30 -3.62 5.97
C SER A 464 11.23 -3.60 4.88
N ASN A 465 10.75 -2.41 4.51
CA ASN A 465 9.90 -2.19 3.34
C ASN A 465 10.71 -1.62 2.16
N PRO A 466 10.24 -1.80 0.91
CA PRO A 466 10.93 -1.28 -0.26
C PRO A 466 11.14 0.23 -0.14
N ARG A 467 12.30 0.69 -0.60
CA ARG A 467 12.57 2.12 -0.76
C ARG A 467 11.55 2.76 -1.69
N THR A 468 11.14 3.98 -1.36
CA THR A 468 10.45 4.85 -2.31
C THR A 468 11.48 5.41 -3.28
N LEU A 469 11.56 4.82 -4.48
CA LEU A 469 12.53 5.17 -5.54
C LEU A 469 12.20 6.51 -6.23
N GLY A 470 12.17 7.62 -5.49
CA GLY A 470 11.78 8.94 -6.03
C GLY A 470 10.39 8.94 -6.69
N ILE A 471 9.56 7.97 -6.32
CA ILE A 471 8.16 7.86 -6.72
C ILE A 471 7.31 8.53 -5.65
N ALA A 472 6.46 9.45 -6.06
CA ALA A 472 5.51 10.16 -5.22
C ALA A 472 4.14 10.15 -5.92
N PRO A 473 3.04 10.43 -5.22
CA PRO A 473 1.81 10.83 -5.87
C PRO A 473 2.00 12.10 -6.71
N ASP A 474 1.04 12.39 -7.59
CA ASP A 474 1.00 13.63 -8.41
C ASP A 474 -0.47 13.98 -8.63
N LEU A 475 -1.07 14.69 -7.69
CA LEU A 475 -2.43 15.16 -7.80
C LEU A 475 -2.52 16.33 -8.78
N LEU A 476 -3.38 16.15 -9.76
CA LEU A 476 -3.66 17.15 -10.78
C LEU A 476 -5.16 17.41 -10.80
N VAL A 477 -5.54 18.68 -10.79
CA VAL A 477 -6.89 19.08 -11.20
C VAL A 477 -6.96 19.03 -12.73
N GLU A 478 -7.40 17.90 -13.30
CA GLU A 478 -7.35 17.66 -14.75
C GLU A 478 -8.44 18.45 -15.50
N ALA A 479 -9.62 18.58 -14.88
CA ALA A 479 -10.74 19.33 -15.45
C ALA A 479 -11.63 19.92 -14.36
N VAL A 480 -12.22 21.09 -14.65
CA VAL A 480 -13.25 21.70 -13.81
C VAL A 480 -14.41 22.11 -14.71
N GLN A 481 -15.64 21.84 -14.27
CA GLN A 481 -16.87 22.25 -14.91
C GLN A 481 -17.80 22.90 -13.87
N VAL A 482 -18.51 23.94 -14.30
CA VAL A 482 -19.53 24.61 -13.47
C VAL A 482 -20.87 24.52 -14.18
N THR A 483 -21.90 24.16 -13.43
CA THR A 483 -23.28 24.16 -13.90
C THR A 483 -24.17 24.96 -12.96
N SER A 484 -25.30 25.47 -13.47
CA SER A 484 -26.25 26.27 -12.71
C SER A 484 -27.62 25.58 -12.77
N PRO A 485 -27.87 24.62 -11.86
CA PRO A 485 -29.09 23.82 -11.91
C PRO A 485 -30.34 24.70 -11.72
N GLY A 486 -31.40 24.41 -12.49
CA GLY A 486 -32.66 25.13 -12.41
C GLY A 486 -32.68 26.50 -13.10
N SER A 487 -31.58 26.92 -13.73
CA SER A 487 -31.54 28.07 -14.63
C SER A 487 -31.76 27.63 -16.08
N GLY A 488 -32.50 28.43 -16.86
CA GLY A 488 -32.63 28.20 -18.31
C GLY A 488 -31.28 28.39 -19.03
N CYS A 489 -31.15 27.81 -20.22
CA CYS A 489 -29.89 27.76 -21.00
C CYS A 489 -29.14 29.11 -21.00
N GLY A 490 -27.83 29.11 -20.79
CA GLY A 490 -27.05 30.35 -20.88
C GLY A 490 -27.37 31.40 -19.82
N MET A 491 -28.01 31.02 -18.71
CA MET A 491 -28.18 31.86 -17.52
C MET A 491 -27.45 31.25 -16.33
N LEU A 492 -26.99 32.11 -15.42
CA LEU A 492 -26.41 31.72 -14.14
C LEU A 492 -27.35 32.13 -13.01
N SER A 493 -27.64 31.22 -12.09
CA SER A 493 -28.24 31.49 -10.77
C SER A 493 -27.16 31.69 -9.72
N THR A 494 -27.58 32.04 -8.51
CA THR A 494 -26.73 32.02 -7.32
C THR A 494 -26.30 30.60 -6.94
N ASP A 495 -27.14 29.61 -7.24
CA ASP A 495 -26.82 28.19 -7.02
C ASP A 495 -25.99 27.65 -8.19
N LEU A 496 -24.80 27.16 -7.88
CA LEU A 496 -23.89 26.49 -8.80
C LEU A 496 -23.59 25.07 -8.30
N VAL A 497 -23.24 24.19 -9.23
CA VAL A 497 -22.59 22.91 -8.94
C VAL A 497 -21.24 22.91 -9.64
N ILE A 498 -20.19 22.75 -8.85
CA ILE A 498 -18.81 22.70 -9.31
C ILE A 498 -18.41 21.23 -9.34
N THR A 499 -18.04 20.74 -10.53
CA THR A 499 -17.54 19.38 -10.75
C THR A 499 -16.07 19.47 -11.11
N ALA A 500 -15.22 18.71 -10.42
CA ALA A 500 -13.80 18.64 -10.73
C ALA A 500 -13.37 17.19 -10.94
N GLU A 501 -12.48 16.97 -11.90
CA GLU A 501 -11.74 15.73 -12.08
C GLU A 501 -10.38 15.87 -11.40
N ILE A 502 -10.16 15.09 -10.35
CA ILE A 502 -8.87 15.01 -9.66
C ILE A 502 -8.19 13.73 -10.11
N LYS A 503 -6.97 13.83 -10.62
CA LYS A 503 -6.20 12.71 -11.12
C LYS A 503 -4.92 12.56 -10.33
N ASN A 504 -4.56 11.33 -10.01
CA ASN A 504 -3.23 11.01 -9.55
C ASN A 504 -2.39 10.57 -10.77
N GLN A 505 -1.52 11.43 -11.27
CA GLN A 505 -0.55 11.15 -12.35
C GLN A 505 0.71 10.43 -11.85
N GLY A 506 0.89 10.37 -10.53
CA GLY A 506 2.07 9.85 -9.88
C GLY A 506 2.06 8.34 -9.76
N ASP A 507 3.15 7.82 -9.20
CA ASP A 507 3.42 6.39 -9.12
C ASP A 507 2.99 5.78 -7.77
N LEU A 508 2.65 6.62 -6.78
CA LEU A 508 2.12 6.22 -5.49
C LEU A 508 0.66 6.64 -5.33
N ARG A 509 -0.10 5.83 -4.59
CA ARG A 509 -1.50 6.15 -4.27
C ARG A 509 -1.57 7.36 -3.34
N VAL A 510 -2.68 8.09 -3.41
CA VAL A 510 -3.09 9.03 -2.37
C VAL A 510 -4.22 8.41 -1.58
N GLY A 511 -4.15 8.44 -0.26
CA GLY A 511 -5.19 7.94 0.62
C GLY A 511 -6.48 8.76 0.64
N PRO A 512 -7.53 8.27 1.32
CA PRO A 512 -8.65 9.12 1.70
C PRO A 512 -8.18 10.20 2.69
N GLY A 513 -8.91 11.31 2.81
CA GLY A 513 -8.60 12.39 3.75
C GLY A 513 -8.05 13.67 3.10
N VAL A 514 -7.47 13.57 1.91
CA VAL A 514 -6.99 14.75 1.17
C VAL A 514 -8.12 15.72 0.85
N GLU A 515 -7.90 16.99 1.16
CA GLU A 515 -8.86 18.07 1.02
C GLU A 515 -8.76 18.77 -0.34
N ILE A 516 -9.86 18.79 -1.09
CA ILE A 516 -10.00 19.53 -2.35
C ILE A 516 -10.66 20.87 -2.07
N GLY A 517 -9.93 21.93 -2.37
CA GLY A 517 -10.27 23.32 -2.08
C GLY A 517 -10.92 24.06 -3.23
N PHE A 518 -11.72 25.08 -2.89
CA PHE A 518 -12.39 25.94 -3.87
C PHE A 518 -12.24 27.43 -3.49
N SER A 519 -11.73 28.25 -4.40
CA SER A 519 -11.70 29.71 -4.26
C SER A 519 -12.37 30.40 -5.44
N GLY A 520 -12.95 31.56 -5.18
CA GLY A 520 -13.55 32.42 -6.20
C GLY A 520 -12.75 33.69 -6.40
N PHE A 521 -12.75 34.20 -7.63
CA PHE A 521 -12.30 35.55 -7.96
C PHE A 521 -13.46 36.38 -8.51
N TRP A 522 -13.61 37.59 -7.98
CA TRP A 522 -14.56 38.58 -8.46
C TRP A 522 -13.83 39.80 -9.02
N ASN A 523 -13.98 40.02 -10.32
CA ASN A 523 -13.42 41.18 -11.05
C ASN A 523 -13.88 42.49 -10.40
N ALA A 524 -15.14 42.54 -10.01
CA ALA A 524 -15.74 43.66 -9.31
C ALA A 524 -15.22 43.71 -7.87
N GLY A 525 -14.14 44.47 -7.67
CA GLY A 525 -13.49 44.62 -6.36
C GLY A 525 -12.15 43.91 -6.24
N ALA A 526 -11.77 43.12 -7.25
CA ALA A 526 -10.54 42.32 -7.27
C ALA A 526 -10.40 41.47 -5.99
N ILE A 527 -11.48 40.78 -5.64
CA ILE A 527 -11.59 39.96 -4.44
C ILE A 527 -11.23 38.53 -4.83
N THR A 528 -10.28 37.93 -4.12
CA THR A 528 -10.01 36.49 -4.15
C THR A 528 -10.21 35.95 -2.74
N GLU A 529 -11.12 35.00 -2.58
CA GLU A 529 -11.39 34.36 -1.28
C GLU A 529 -11.89 32.92 -1.46
N PRO A 530 -11.80 32.07 -0.43
CA PRO A 530 -12.41 30.75 -0.44
C PRO A 530 -13.92 30.84 -0.71
N LEU A 531 -14.45 29.89 -1.48
CA LEU A 531 -15.90 29.71 -1.56
C LEU A 531 -16.39 29.16 -0.23
N TYR A 532 -17.56 29.60 0.24
CA TYR A 532 -18.10 29.17 1.52
C TYR A 532 -19.30 28.24 1.35
N ALA A 533 -19.31 27.15 2.14
CA ALA A 533 -20.40 26.18 2.17
C ALA A 533 -21.66 26.73 2.86
N ASP A 534 -21.50 27.72 3.74
CA ASP A 534 -22.58 28.36 4.49
C ASP A 534 -22.32 29.83 4.82
N ASN A 535 -23.32 30.47 5.42
CA ASN A 535 -23.28 31.87 5.84
C ASN A 535 -22.42 32.13 7.11
N MET A 536 -21.83 31.09 7.70
CA MET A 536 -20.87 31.20 8.80
C MET A 536 -19.44 31.27 8.29
N MET A 537 -19.25 31.30 6.96
CA MET A 537 -17.95 31.34 6.28
C MET A 537 -17.12 30.06 6.53
N THR A 538 -17.78 28.90 6.62
CA THR A 538 -17.08 27.62 6.58
C THR A 538 -16.57 27.37 5.15
N PRO A 539 -15.24 27.18 4.94
CA PRO A 539 -14.70 26.91 3.62
C PRO A 539 -15.39 25.73 2.94
N LEU A 540 -15.72 25.88 1.66
CA LEU A 540 -16.21 24.81 0.83
C LEU A 540 -15.02 23.91 0.48
N VAL A 541 -15.02 22.70 1.03
CA VAL A 541 -13.97 21.70 0.85
C VAL A 541 -14.65 20.35 0.55
N PHE A 542 -14.03 19.54 -0.30
CA PHE A 542 -14.39 18.14 -0.50
C PHE A 542 -13.25 17.25 -0.03
N THR A 543 -13.50 16.39 0.95
CA THR A 543 -12.51 15.43 1.44
C THR A 543 -12.63 14.11 0.67
N LEU A 544 -11.54 13.61 0.08
CA LEU A 544 -11.52 12.30 -0.56
C LEU A 544 -11.97 11.21 0.43
N GLN A 545 -12.93 10.38 0.02
CA GLN A 545 -13.49 9.31 0.86
C GLN A 545 -12.84 7.95 0.60
N THR A 546 -12.10 7.83 -0.49
CA THR A 546 -11.40 6.62 -0.94
C THR A 546 -10.04 7.00 -1.49
N SER A 547 -9.10 6.06 -1.50
CA SER A 547 -7.81 6.28 -2.15
C SER A 547 -7.96 6.58 -3.65
N LEU A 548 -7.02 7.38 -4.16
CA LEU A 548 -6.83 7.65 -5.58
C LEU A 548 -5.54 6.95 -6.04
N GLU A 549 -5.71 5.80 -6.70
CA GLU A 549 -4.61 4.96 -7.16
C GLU A 549 -3.81 5.62 -8.33
N PRO A 550 -2.53 5.23 -8.53
CA PRO A 550 -1.72 5.70 -9.64
C PRO A 550 -2.42 5.63 -11.00
N GLY A 551 -2.39 6.73 -11.74
CA GLY A 551 -3.00 6.89 -13.06
C GLY A 551 -4.54 6.90 -13.05
N LYS A 552 -5.21 6.98 -11.89
CA LYS A 552 -6.67 7.05 -11.79
C LYS A 552 -7.15 8.48 -11.55
N SER A 553 -8.39 8.72 -11.97
CA SER A 553 -9.12 9.96 -11.72
C SER A 553 -10.40 9.71 -10.94
N ILE A 554 -10.81 10.70 -10.17
CA ILE A 554 -12.10 10.76 -9.49
C ILE A 554 -12.84 12.04 -9.88
N PHE A 555 -14.14 11.93 -10.13
CA PHE A 555 -15.01 13.09 -10.29
C PHE A 555 -15.66 13.44 -8.95
N ILE A 556 -15.45 14.67 -8.50
CA ILE A 556 -16.11 15.22 -7.32
C ILE A 556 -17.14 16.25 -7.76
N SER A 557 -18.18 16.46 -6.96
CA SER A 557 -19.19 17.50 -7.25
C SER A 557 -19.67 18.14 -5.96
N VAL A 558 -19.56 19.46 -5.88
CA VAL A 558 -19.94 20.25 -4.70
C VAL A 558 -20.98 21.30 -5.07
N PRO A 559 -22.08 21.43 -4.30
CA PRO A 559 -23.00 22.55 -4.44
C PRO A 559 -22.41 23.81 -3.82
N TYR A 560 -22.64 24.96 -4.45
CA TYR A 560 -22.20 26.26 -3.99
C TYR A 560 -23.32 27.29 -4.15
N ASP A 561 -23.64 28.03 -3.08
CA ASP A 561 -24.56 29.16 -3.12
C ASP A 561 -23.76 30.46 -3.02
N ALA A 562 -23.80 31.27 -4.09
CA ALA A 562 -23.11 32.54 -4.19
C ALA A 562 -23.50 33.56 -3.11
N LEU A 563 -24.64 33.36 -2.41
CA LEU A 563 -25.05 34.19 -1.29
C LEU A 563 -24.19 34.00 -0.04
N ASN A 564 -23.38 32.93 0.03
CA ASN A 564 -22.47 32.66 1.15
C ASN A 564 -21.21 33.53 1.10
N ASN A 565 -20.87 34.10 -0.05
CA ASN A 565 -19.70 34.97 -0.24
C ASN A 565 -20.12 36.45 -0.38
N SER A 566 -19.20 37.37 -0.08
CA SER A 566 -19.37 38.79 -0.38
C SER A 566 -18.67 39.08 -1.71
N PRO A 567 -19.41 39.24 -2.82
CA PRO A 567 -20.46 40.26 -2.93
C PRO A 567 -21.89 39.74 -3.15
N MET A 568 -22.18 38.48 -2.78
CA MET A 568 -23.47 37.80 -3.01
C MET A 568 -23.81 37.63 -4.50
N THR A 569 -22.78 37.52 -5.34
CA THR A 569 -22.90 37.20 -6.76
C THR A 569 -21.98 36.04 -7.08
N VAL A 570 -22.26 35.32 -8.17
CA VAL A 570 -21.34 34.28 -8.65
C VAL A 570 -19.95 34.89 -8.93
N PRO A 571 -18.86 34.13 -8.69
CA PRO A 571 -17.51 34.57 -9.04
C PRO A 571 -17.35 34.65 -10.56
N ASP A 572 -16.41 35.46 -11.01
CA ASP A 572 -16.01 35.54 -12.43
C ASP A 572 -15.09 34.37 -12.81
N GLU A 573 -14.28 33.88 -11.86
CA GLU A 573 -13.41 32.71 -12.02
C GLU A 573 -13.46 31.83 -10.76
N ILE A 574 -13.32 30.52 -10.93
CA ILE A 574 -13.19 29.54 -9.84
C ILE A 574 -11.86 28.84 -9.99
N THR A 575 -11.11 28.79 -8.90
CA THR A 575 -9.89 27.98 -8.77
C THR A 575 -10.18 26.78 -7.87
N VAL A 576 -9.84 25.60 -8.35
CA VAL A 576 -9.87 24.35 -7.60
C VAL A 576 -8.44 23.97 -7.25
N TYR A 577 -8.23 23.56 -6.00
CA TYR A 577 -6.94 23.12 -5.46
C TYR A 577 -7.06 21.65 -5.07
N ALA A 578 -6.34 20.76 -5.74
CA ALA A 578 -6.05 19.46 -5.17
C ALA A 578 -5.05 19.63 -4.02
N ASP A 579 -5.26 18.84 -2.97
CA ASP A 579 -4.50 18.90 -1.72
C ASP A 579 -4.27 20.32 -1.16
N GLN A 580 -5.35 21.01 -0.81
CA GLN A 580 -5.29 22.38 -0.31
C GLN A 580 -4.42 22.52 0.96
N THR A 581 -4.26 21.44 1.72
CA THR A 581 -3.56 21.42 3.00
C THR A 581 -2.12 20.95 2.92
N ASP A 582 -1.62 20.60 1.74
CA ASP A 582 -0.25 20.08 1.53
C ASP A 582 -0.01 18.82 2.39
N GLN A 583 -1.01 17.91 2.38
CA GLN A 583 -1.01 16.64 3.12
C GLN A 583 -0.27 15.52 2.38
N ALA A 584 -0.37 15.47 1.05
CA ALA A 584 0.32 14.49 0.23
C ALA A 584 1.56 15.13 -0.37
N ARG A 585 2.75 14.56 -0.11
CA ARG A 585 3.97 15.02 -0.79
C ARG A 585 3.99 14.48 -2.21
N GLU A 586 4.02 15.36 -3.20
CA GLU A 586 3.89 15.01 -4.60
C GLU A 586 5.20 15.18 -5.39
N CYS A 587 5.28 14.59 -6.59
CA CYS A 587 6.44 14.83 -7.46
C CYS A 587 6.39 16.17 -8.18
N ASP A 588 5.20 16.80 -8.32
CA ASP A 588 5.02 18.12 -8.92
C ASP A 588 3.92 18.94 -8.21
N GLU A 589 4.29 19.53 -7.07
CA GLU A 589 3.42 20.43 -6.28
C GLU A 589 2.89 21.65 -7.04
N ALA A 590 3.41 21.95 -8.24
CA ALA A 590 3.03 23.13 -9.00
C ALA A 590 1.80 22.92 -9.90
N ASN A 591 1.31 21.68 -10.04
CA ASN A 591 0.19 21.35 -10.93
C ASN A 591 -1.14 21.11 -10.17
N ASN A 592 -1.12 21.30 -8.85
CA ASN A 592 -2.24 21.09 -7.94
C ASN A 592 -3.43 22.04 -8.10
N GLU A 593 -3.36 23.05 -8.97
CA GLU A 593 -4.44 24.01 -9.15
C GLU A 593 -4.88 24.18 -10.61
N THR A 594 -6.19 24.36 -10.81
CA THR A 594 -6.75 24.79 -12.09
C THR A 594 -7.78 25.88 -11.88
N THR A 595 -7.67 26.95 -12.68
CA THR A 595 -8.62 28.07 -12.69
C THR A 595 -9.45 28.06 -13.97
N ILE A 596 -10.77 28.18 -13.84
CA ILE A 596 -11.70 28.30 -14.96
C ILE A 596 -12.57 29.55 -14.83
N PRO A 597 -12.99 30.17 -15.96
CA PRO A 597 -13.94 31.25 -15.92
C PRO A 597 -15.37 30.72 -15.70
N VAL A 598 -16.17 31.44 -14.91
CA VAL A 598 -17.60 31.17 -14.76
C VAL A 598 -18.36 31.99 -15.79
N LEU A 599 -18.68 31.33 -16.91
CA LEU A 599 -19.34 31.98 -18.03
C LEU A 599 -20.78 31.50 -18.16
N ALA A 600 -21.68 32.43 -18.44
CA ALA A 600 -22.98 32.09 -18.96
C ALA A 600 -22.82 31.42 -20.35
N GLY A 601 -23.43 30.27 -20.54
CA GLY A 601 -23.47 29.58 -21.84
C GLY A 601 -24.24 30.36 -22.91
N ALA A 602 -24.40 29.77 -24.09
CA ALA A 602 -25.23 30.35 -25.14
C ALA A 602 -26.70 30.39 -24.70
N MET A 603 -27.39 31.48 -25.02
CA MET A 603 -28.83 31.56 -24.85
C MET A 603 -29.49 30.71 -25.94
N GLU A 604 -29.95 29.52 -25.55
CA GLU A 604 -30.58 28.54 -26.44
C GLU A 604 -31.99 28.19 -25.93
N PRO A 605 -32.88 27.66 -26.79
CA PRO A 605 -34.08 26.98 -26.35
C PRO A 605 -33.79 25.65 -25.62
N ASP A 606 -34.75 25.18 -24.84
CA ASP A 606 -34.81 23.81 -24.27
C ASP A 606 -36.28 23.39 -24.31
N LEU A 607 -36.64 22.57 -25.30
CA LEU A 607 -38.01 22.24 -25.67
C LEU A 607 -38.42 20.92 -25.03
N ARG A 608 -39.45 21.01 -24.21
CA ARG A 608 -40.06 19.85 -23.57
C ARG A 608 -41.51 19.74 -23.98
N VAL A 609 -41.98 18.52 -24.28
CA VAL A 609 -43.39 18.27 -24.59
C VAL A 609 -44.08 17.55 -23.44
N GLU A 610 -45.32 17.91 -23.16
CA GLU A 610 -46.22 17.16 -22.28
C GLU A 610 -47.53 16.86 -23.02
N LEU A 611 -47.94 15.58 -23.00
CA LEU A 611 -49.18 15.11 -23.58
C LEU A 611 -50.22 14.85 -22.51
N GLY A 612 -51.36 15.55 -22.59
CA GLY A 612 -52.51 15.28 -21.74
C GLY A 612 -53.36 14.10 -22.21
N THR A 613 -54.43 13.84 -21.45
CA THR A 613 -55.38 12.77 -21.75
C THR A 613 -56.12 13.01 -23.09
N PRO A 614 -56.01 12.10 -24.08
CA PRO A 614 -56.64 12.30 -25.39
C PRO A 614 -58.18 12.25 -25.35
N ASN A 615 -58.84 13.13 -26.10
CA ASN A 615 -60.30 13.14 -26.20
C ASN A 615 -60.81 12.07 -27.19
N THR A 616 -61.92 11.41 -26.87
CA THR A 616 -62.54 10.35 -27.69
C THR A 616 -63.93 10.77 -28.19
N VAL A 617 -63.99 11.76 -29.09
CA VAL A 617 -65.22 12.14 -29.81
C VAL A 617 -65.26 11.34 -31.14
N PRO A 618 -66.41 11.07 -31.78
CA PRO A 618 -66.64 9.86 -32.61
C PRO A 618 -65.85 9.74 -33.93
N THR A 619 -64.85 10.59 -34.17
CA THR A 619 -63.89 10.51 -35.28
C THR A 619 -62.52 11.03 -34.83
N CYS A 620 -61.58 10.12 -34.51
CA CYS A 620 -60.15 10.32 -34.18
C CYS A 620 -59.82 11.27 -33.01
N PRO A 621 -58.70 11.06 -32.27
CA PRO A 621 -58.48 11.77 -31.03
C PRO A 621 -57.90 13.16 -31.28
N THR A 622 -58.35 14.13 -30.46
CA THR A 622 -57.56 15.33 -30.22
C THR A 622 -56.67 15.06 -29.01
N ILE A 623 -55.38 15.34 -29.13
CA ILE A 623 -54.39 15.15 -28.06
C ILE A 623 -54.08 16.53 -27.49
N PRO A 624 -54.46 16.83 -26.23
CA PRO A 624 -53.99 18.04 -25.58
C PRO A 624 -52.47 17.98 -25.47
N THR A 625 -51.79 18.95 -26.06
CA THR A 625 -50.33 19.01 -26.08
C THR A 625 -49.89 20.35 -25.55
N THR A 626 -48.93 20.34 -24.63
CA THR A 626 -48.21 21.54 -24.21
C THR A 626 -46.75 21.39 -24.58
N VAL A 627 -46.21 22.36 -25.31
CA VAL A 627 -44.77 22.48 -25.55
C VAL A 627 -44.25 23.59 -24.66
N PHE A 628 -43.30 23.26 -23.79
CA PHE A 628 -42.54 24.18 -22.96
C PHE A 628 -41.25 24.54 -23.67
N ASN A 629 -40.76 25.75 -23.38
CA ASN A 629 -39.40 26.14 -23.66
C ASN A 629 -38.78 26.55 -22.33
N ASP A 630 -38.12 25.63 -21.66
CA ASP A 630 -37.43 25.81 -20.38
C ASP A 630 -36.09 26.57 -20.57
N GLY A 631 -35.70 26.82 -21.83
CA GLY A 631 -34.52 27.58 -22.23
C GLY A 631 -34.72 29.10 -22.22
N SER A 632 -33.66 29.82 -22.61
CA SER A 632 -33.59 31.28 -22.52
C SER A 632 -33.71 32.02 -23.87
N ALA A 633 -33.77 31.29 -24.99
CA ALA A 633 -34.05 31.84 -26.31
C ALA A 633 -35.37 31.32 -26.88
N ALA A 634 -36.08 32.13 -27.65
CA ALA A 634 -37.34 31.72 -28.26
C ALA A 634 -37.11 30.73 -29.41
N ALA A 635 -37.85 29.63 -29.42
CA ALA A 635 -37.81 28.64 -30.49
C ALA A 635 -38.83 28.98 -31.59
N ASN A 636 -38.42 28.90 -32.85
CA ASN A 636 -39.26 29.19 -34.02
C ASN A 636 -39.34 27.93 -34.90
N ASN A 637 -40.44 27.79 -35.65
CA ASN A 637 -40.67 26.63 -36.53
C ASN A 637 -40.62 25.28 -35.80
N VAL A 638 -41.04 25.25 -34.53
CA VAL A 638 -41.05 24.05 -33.70
C VAL A 638 -42.01 23.01 -34.28
N VAL A 639 -41.51 21.81 -34.53
CA VAL A 639 -42.30 20.66 -34.98
C VAL A 639 -42.50 19.72 -33.80
N VAL A 640 -43.73 19.23 -33.62
CA VAL A 640 -44.05 18.12 -32.71
C VAL A 640 -44.49 16.93 -33.55
N ARG A 641 -43.75 15.83 -33.50
CA ARG A 641 -44.11 14.59 -34.19
C ARG A 641 -44.71 13.59 -33.22
N TYR A 642 -45.88 13.09 -33.58
CA TYR A 642 -46.63 12.10 -32.82
C TYR A 642 -46.34 10.71 -33.36
N TYR A 643 -46.23 9.72 -32.47
CA TYR A 643 -45.90 8.34 -32.79
C TYR A 643 -46.92 7.36 -32.18
N SER A 644 -47.16 6.25 -32.87
CA SER A 644 -47.84 5.08 -32.28
C SER A 644 -46.82 4.22 -31.55
N GLY A 645 -46.75 4.35 -30.23
CA GLY A 645 -45.73 3.70 -29.39
C GLY A 645 -44.43 4.51 -29.27
N ASN A 646 -43.52 4.06 -28.40
CA ASN A 646 -42.29 4.79 -28.08
C ASN A 646 -41.35 4.84 -29.32
N PRO A 647 -40.96 6.03 -29.82
CA PRO A 647 -40.08 6.17 -30.97
C PRO A 647 -38.70 5.53 -30.75
N ALA A 648 -38.14 5.59 -29.53
CA ALA A 648 -36.87 4.93 -29.20
C ALA A 648 -36.94 3.38 -29.27
N GLN A 649 -38.15 2.82 -29.31
CA GLN A 649 -38.41 1.38 -29.46
C GLN A 649 -39.03 1.03 -30.82
N GLY A 650 -38.91 1.91 -31.82
CA GLY A 650 -39.43 1.68 -33.17
C GLY A 650 -40.91 2.05 -33.37
N GLY A 651 -41.45 2.95 -32.55
CA GLY A 651 -42.76 3.56 -32.75
C GLY A 651 -42.87 4.23 -34.12
N MET A 652 -44.04 4.12 -34.76
CA MET A 652 -44.27 4.64 -36.12
C MET A 652 -44.84 6.06 -36.07
N ALA A 653 -44.29 6.98 -36.86
CA ALA A 653 -44.78 8.35 -36.96
C ALA A 653 -46.24 8.39 -37.51
N LEU A 654 -47.08 9.20 -36.87
CA LEU A 654 -48.50 9.37 -37.16
C LEU A 654 -48.80 10.73 -37.79
N HIS A 655 -48.22 11.80 -37.26
CA HIS A 655 -48.53 13.18 -37.63
C HIS A 655 -47.43 14.13 -37.17
N ASP A 656 -47.19 15.18 -37.95
CA ASP A 656 -46.31 16.29 -37.59
C ASP A 656 -47.17 17.55 -37.43
N GLU A 657 -47.07 18.20 -36.28
CA GLU A 657 -47.70 19.50 -36.02
C GLU A 657 -46.63 20.59 -36.01
N LEU A 658 -46.75 21.57 -36.90
CA LEU A 658 -45.87 22.74 -36.92
C LEU A 658 -46.52 23.90 -36.15
N LEU A 659 -45.87 24.35 -35.08
CA LEU A 659 -46.37 25.46 -34.28
C LEU A 659 -46.39 26.77 -35.09
N GLN A 660 -47.55 27.41 -35.11
CA GLN A 660 -47.79 28.64 -35.89
C GLN A 660 -47.24 29.91 -35.21
N SER A 661 -46.81 29.80 -33.95
CA SER A 661 -46.21 30.88 -33.19
C SER A 661 -44.96 30.37 -32.50
N PRO A 662 -43.94 31.22 -32.32
CA PRO A 662 -42.74 30.85 -31.58
C PRO A 662 -43.08 30.45 -30.15
N VAL A 663 -42.33 29.51 -29.57
CA VAL A 663 -42.42 29.21 -28.13
C VAL A 663 -41.44 30.16 -27.42
N PRO A 664 -41.93 31.18 -26.69
CA PRO A 664 -41.07 32.16 -26.05
C PRO A 664 -40.22 31.50 -24.96
N ALA A 665 -39.04 32.06 -24.70
CA ALA A 665 -38.14 31.62 -23.62
C ALA A 665 -38.85 31.59 -22.25
N GLY A 666 -38.65 30.52 -21.48
CA GLY A 666 -39.35 30.26 -20.21
C GLY A 666 -40.88 30.14 -20.33
N GLY A 667 -41.39 29.97 -21.56
CA GLY A 667 -42.81 30.01 -21.88
C GLY A 667 -43.34 28.67 -22.37
N GLN A 668 -44.62 28.64 -22.71
CA GLN A 668 -45.26 27.45 -23.25
C GLN A 668 -46.31 27.80 -24.31
N VAL A 669 -46.60 26.83 -25.18
CA VAL A 669 -47.72 26.87 -26.12
C VAL A 669 -48.54 25.59 -25.92
N SER A 670 -49.82 25.77 -25.61
CA SER A 670 -50.78 24.67 -25.47
C SER A 670 -51.79 24.68 -26.62
N PHE A 671 -52.10 23.50 -27.15
CA PHE A 671 -53.05 23.31 -28.25
C PHE A 671 -53.61 21.88 -28.23
N ASP A 672 -54.70 21.66 -28.98
CA ASP A 672 -55.25 20.33 -29.20
C ASP A 672 -54.81 19.82 -30.57
N ALA A 673 -53.89 18.85 -30.60
CA ALA A 673 -53.39 18.25 -31.82
C ALA A 673 -54.43 17.31 -32.43
N VAL A 674 -54.81 17.54 -33.69
CA VAL A 674 -55.76 16.67 -34.41
C VAL A 674 -54.97 15.67 -35.23
N ILE A 675 -55.09 14.38 -34.95
CA ILE A 675 -54.39 13.32 -35.71
C ILE A 675 -55.30 12.83 -36.86
N PRO A 676 -55.07 13.24 -38.12
CA PRO A 676 -56.03 13.00 -39.21
C PRO A 676 -56.10 11.53 -39.63
N SER A 677 -55.01 10.77 -39.46
CA SER A 677 -54.92 9.35 -39.82
C SER A 677 -54.48 8.53 -38.60
N PHE A 678 -55.45 8.06 -37.81
CA PHE A 678 -55.17 7.21 -36.65
C PHE A 678 -55.52 5.74 -36.94
N PRO A 679 -54.67 4.75 -36.56
CA PRO A 679 -54.96 3.34 -36.76
C PRO A 679 -56.27 2.92 -36.08
N GLN A 680 -57.16 2.27 -36.81
CA GLN A 680 -58.48 1.88 -36.32
C GLN A 680 -58.43 0.53 -35.61
N GLY A 681 -59.21 0.36 -34.54
CA GLY A 681 -59.41 -0.91 -33.84
C GLY A 681 -58.25 -1.37 -32.94
N LEU A 682 -57.20 -0.57 -32.79
CA LEU A 682 -56.04 -0.84 -31.93
C LEU A 682 -56.03 0.12 -30.74
N GLN A 683 -55.62 -0.38 -29.57
CA GLN A 683 -55.34 0.44 -28.40
C GLN A 683 -53.87 0.87 -28.44
N ILE A 684 -53.62 2.18 -28.58
CA ILE A 684 -52.29 2.74 -28.83
C ILE A 684 -51.98 3.81 -27.79
N THR A 685 -50.85 3.69 -27.10
CA THR A 685 -50.25 4.81 -26.35
C THR A 685 -49.56 5.74 -27.34
N VAL A 686 -50.02 6.99 -27.40
CA VAL A 686 -49.42 8.00 -28.28
C VAL A 686 -48.21 8.60 -27.58
N TRP A 687 -47.11 8.70 -28.30
CA TRP A 687 -45.93 9.44 -27.90
C TRP A 687 -45.80 10.69 -28.74
N ALA A 688 -45.19 11.74 -28.22
CA ALA A 688 -44.75 12.89 -28.99
C ALA A 688 -43.28 13.16 -28.72
N VAL A 689 -42.60 13.68 -29.74
CA VAL A 689 -41.26 14.26 -29.63
C VAL A 689 -41.34 15.66 -30.22
N VAL A 690 -40.95 16.67 -29.44
CA VAL A 690 -40.73 18.02 -29.95
C VAL A 690 -39.33 18.10 -30.57
N ASP A 691 -39.23 18.85 -31.66
CA ASP A 691 -38.05 18.90 -32.53
C ASP A 691 -37.44 17.53 -32.88
N PRO A 692 -38.25 16.61 -33.44
CA PRO A 692 -37.85 15.21 -33.67
C PRO A 692 -36.70 15.02 -34.67
N ASP A 693 -36.40 16.05 -35.46
CA ASP A 693 -35.39 16.03 -36.50
C ASP A 693 -34.11 16.78 -36.09
N ASP A 694 -34.03 17.24 -34.81
CA ASP A 694 -32.89 17.96 -34.23
C ASP A 694 -32.50 19.18 -35.09
N ALA A 695 -33.51 19.97 -35.46
CA ALA A 695 -33.39 21.09 -36.38
C ALA A 695 -33.18 22.43 -35.65
N ILE A 696 -33.50 22.49 -34.36
CA ILE A 696 -33.32 23.61 -33.45
C ILE A 696 -32.21 23.18 -32.50
N ALA A 697 -31.10 23.93 -32.44
CA ALA A 697 -30.07 23.64 -31.45
C ALA A 697 -30.61 23.97 -30.06
N GLU A 698 -30.61 22.98 -29.17
CA GLU A 698 -31.10 23.08 -27.80
C GLU A 698 -29.97 22.77 -26.80
N CYS A 699 -30.11 23.29 -25.58
CA CYS A 699 -29.12 22.98 -24.55
C CYS A 699 -29.36 21.61 -23.88
N ASN A 700 -30.50 20.96 -24.14
CA ASN A 700 -30.87 19.66 -23.59
C ASN A 700 -31.90 18.91 -24.47
N ASP A 701 -31.43 18.07 -25.41
CA ASP A 701 -32.35 17.25 -26.24
C ASP A 701 -32.93 16.02 -25.50
N GLY A 702 -32.48 15.79 -24.26
CA GLY A 702 -32.77 14.57 -23.51
C GLY A 702 -34.19 14.51 -22.93
N ASN A 703 -34.90 15.64 -22.88
CA ASN A 703 -36.24 15.78 -22.30
C ASN A 703 -37.34 16.03 -23.36
N ASN A 704 -37.03 15.95 -24.65
CA ASN A 704 -37.93 16.33 -25.75
C ASN A 704 -39.12 15.38 -26.00
N ALA A 705 -39.28 14.29 -25.23
CA ALA A 705 -40.25 13.24 -25.50
C ALA A 705 -41.18 12.95 -24.32
N ASP A 706 -42.46 12.74 -24.61
CA ASP A 706 -43.47 12.36 -23.61
C ASP A 706 -44.52 11.41 -24.20
N ALA A 707 -45.21 10.68 -23.32
CA ALA A 707 -46.30 9.76 -23.64
C ALA A 707 -47.62 10.28 -23.07
N ALA A 708 -48.70 10.17 -23.84
CA ALA A 708 -50.02 10.56 -23.38
C ALA A 708 -50.47 9.75 -22.16
N ASP A 709 -51.14 10.41 -21.21
CA ASP A 709 -51.62 9.85 -19.93
C ASP A 709 -52.40 8.52 -20.06
N ALA A 710 -53.07 8.30 -21.19
CA ALA A 710 -53.88 7.13 -21.45
C ALA A 710 -53.80 6.66 -22.91
N PRO A 711 -53.83 5.34 -23.16
CA PRO A 711 -53.90 4.81 -24.51
C PRO A 711 -55.26 5.10 -25.16
N VAL A 712 -55.25 5.26 -26.48
CA VAL A 712 -56.43 5.60 -27.28
C VAL A 712 -56.80 4.46 -28.21
N GLN A 713 -58.09 4.22 -28.36
CA GLN A 713 -58.64 3.35 -29.40
C GLN A 713 -59.66 4.12 -30.24
N CYS A 714 -59.45 4.14 -31.56
CA CYS A 714 -60.36 4.76 -32.52
C CYS A 714 -61.14 3.71 -33.31
N GLY A 715 -62.43 3.99 -33.61
CA GLY A 715 -63.24 3.14 -34.49
C GLY A 715 -63.92 1.96 -33.81
N GLY A 716 -64.48 2.14 -32.60
CA GLY A 716 -65.35 1.13 -31.99
C GLY A 716 -66.68 1.01 -32.75
N VAL A 717 -66.93 -0.14 -33.37
CA VAL A 717 -68.31 -0.60 -33.59
C VAL A 717 -68.81 -1.03 -32.22
N ASN A 718 -69.93 -0.46 -31.75
CA ASN A 718 -70.62 -0.93 -30.54
C ASN A 718 -70.77 -2.45 -30.51
#